data_AF-A0A4R3M440-F1
#
_entry.id   AF-A0A4R3M440-F1
#
_cell.length_a   1.000
_cell.length_b   1.000
_cell.length_c   1.000
_cell.angle_alpha   90.00
_cell.angle_beta   90.00
_cell.angle_gamma   90.00
#
_symmetry.space_group_name_H-M   'P 1'
#
loop_
_entity.id
_entity.type
_entity.pdbx_description
1 polymer ?
#
loop_
_entity_poly.entity_id
_entity_poly.type
_entity_poly.pdbx_seq_one_letter_code
_entity_poly.pdbx_strand_id
1 'polypeptide(L)'
;MTSEPDAAGGPFRDFALDVVVRDPVRARTSAACRVPETEILPGLIAEAGLTPDAATAQAHALAAAVRRKAGRSAVEALLREYDLSSQEGVALMCLAEALLRIPDTATRDALIRDKIGHGDWQAHLGRSRSVFVNAATWGLLVTGILTSTNSERGLSAAATRLIARSGEPVIRAGVDLAMRMMGELFVIGQTIGEALANARRLEAKGFRHSYDMLGEAALTALDADRYFTAYETAAHAIGETAAGRGVYAGPGISIKLSALHPRYQRSQRARVMAELLPRAAALARIAKGYDIGFNIDAEEADRLDLSLDILEALAVDPSLRGWDGLGFVIQAYQKRAPGAVDVVIDLARRTRRRIMLRLVKGAYWDAEIKRAQVDGLEGFPVFTRKVHTDVAYLACARRLLAAPEAVFPQFATHNAQTVAAVMAMAGPEFPPERYEFQCLHGMGEPLYQEVIGRLGRPCRIYAPVGTHETLLAYLVRRLLENGANSSFIHRIADPDTPLDDLVADPVAQAAALAPVGTPHPRIAAPRDLFPDGRANSAGLDLADERQLAALAGPLLAAARAPTLAMPVLANGPRTGVVRPVCNPADLRDVVGSVVEADPVLVAEAVRAVRQASWLSVAPAERGAVLRRAAELLEARMPALLGLIVREAGKTLANAVGEVREAVDFLRYYAAEGERLGADALPLGPVACISPWNFPLAIFTGQVAAALAAGNPVLAKPAEETPLIAAAMVEILHMAGLPPGALSLLPGDGAVGAALVADRDVCGVVFTGSTDVARAIRRQLATRLGPDGRPVPLIAETGGQNAMLVDSSALPEQVVGDVLASAFDSAGQRCSALRVLCLQEEIADRTLALLTGAMAELRVGDPAHLSTDVGPLIGVAARDTIAAHIEAMRERGRRITQAPLSEDCHYGTFLAPTLIEIAEIGELKREVFGPVLHVLRYPRAARDALLAAINATGYGLTFGVHSRIDETVAEVCGAIAAGNLYVNRNLIGAVVGVQPFGGRNLSGTGPKAGGPLYLRRLVAGASTAPLPAPPGVPEPTALAWCAHLAVRAPDWAVRGRALAARCTPGPGVALPGPVGERNLYRLQPRGTVLCLPATPLGCAMQIAAALAAGNRVLVDPDGPWSDFVTDLPAELEGRVGPLASELRTATFDAVLFEGTGAALAALDQEIAAREGPLLAVHALRTEEISAGADYPVAWLLHEQVTSTNTAAAGGNTTLMALAPE
;
A
#
# COMPACT_ATOMS: atom_id res chain seq x y z
N MET A 1 -8.50 -31.34 -50.96
CA MET A 1 -9.29 -30.80 -49.84
C MET A 1 -8.51 -31.05 -48.56
N THR A 2 -7.66 -30.09 -48.21
CA THR A 2 -6.92 -30.02 -46.95
C THR A 2 -7.37 -28.72 -46.31
N SER A 3 -8.38 -28.79 -45.46
CA SER A 3 -8.80 -27.69 -44.61
C SER A 3 -7.79 -27.57 -43.47
N GLU A 4 -6.98 -26.52 -43.51
CA GLU A 4 -6.33 -25.98 -42.29
C GLU A 4 -7.41 -25.76 -41.23
N PRO A 5 -7.26 -26.28 -40.00
CA PRO A 5 -8.14 -25.91 -38.92
C PRO A 5 -7.72 -24.54 -38.38
N ASP A 6 -8.63 -23.57 -38.47
CA ASP A 6 -8.72 -22.30 -37.73
C ASP A 6 -7.42 -21.69 -37.17
N ALA A 7 -6.74 -20.90 -38.01
CA ALA A 7 -5.71 -19.93 -37.57
C ALA A 7 -6.32 -18.62 -36.99
N ALA A 8 -7.48 -18.69 -36.35
CA ALA A 8 -8.23 -17.54 -35.82
C ALA A 8 -8.48 -17.67 -34.31
N GLY A 9 -7.58 -17.10 -33.49
CA GLY A 9 -7.79 -16.85 -32.04
C GLY A 9 -7.04 -17.81 -31.11
N GLY A 10 -6.15 -17.28 -30.25
CA GLY A 10 -5.44 -18.05 -29.23
C GLY A 10 -4.96 -17.14 -28.08
N PRO A 11 -4.71 -17.67 -26.87
CA PRO A 11 -4.42 -16.85 -25.69
C PRO A 11 -3.25 -15.87 -25.90
N PHE A 12 -3.37 -14.68 -25.32
CA PHE A 12 -2.39 -13.56 -25.41
C PHE A 12 -2.12 -13.00 -26.81
N ARG A 13 -2.86 -13.42 -27.85
CA ARG A 13 -2.74 -12.80 -29.19
C ARG A 13 -3.09 -11.32 -29.15
N ASP A 14 -4.20 -10.96 -28.53
CA ASP A 14 -4.65 -9.57 -28.46
C ASP A 14 -3.74 -8.72 -27.58
N PHE A 15 -3.16 -9.31 -26.52
CA PHE A 15 -2.08 -8.68 -25.76
C PHE A 15 -0.89 -8.34 -26.66
N ALA A 16 -0.41 -9.28 -27.47
CA ALA A 16 0.72 -9.07 -28.36
C ALA A 16 0.41 -8.02 -29.46
N LEU A 17 -0.84 -7.92 -29.90
CA LEU A 17 -1.29 -6.92 -30.87
C LEU A 17 -1.47 -5.52 -30.24
N ASP A 18 -1.77 -5.43 -28.95
CA ASP A 18 -1.88 -4.15 -28.21
C ASP A 18 -0.51 -3.53 -27.86
N VAL A 19 0.59 -4.29 -27.98
CA VAL A 19 1.94 -3.76 -27.80
C VAL A 19 2.23 -2.69 -28.87
N VAL A 20 2.60 -1.49 -28.41
CA VAL A 20 2.84 -0.37 -29.32
C VAL A 20 4.30 -0.34 -29.77
N VAL A 21 4.53 -0.44 -31.08
CA VAL A 21 5.86 -0.21 -31.66
C VAL A 21 6.18 1.28 -31.63
N ARG A 22 7.21 1.66 -30.87
CA ARG A 22 7.65 3.04 -30.70
C ARG A 22 8.68 3.42 -31.76
N ASP A 23 8.62 4.65 -32.25
CA ASP A 23 9.67 5.20 -33.11
C ASP A 23 11.02 5.31 -32.35
N PRO A 24 12.16 5.47 -33.04
CA PRO A 24 13.48 5.47 -32.39
C PRO A 24 13.68 6.56 -31.33
N VAL A 25 13.01 7.71 -31.43
CA VAL A 25 13.11 8.78 -30.43
C VAL A 25 12.32 8.37 -29.19
N ARG A 26 11.04 7.99 -29.35
CA ARG A 26 10.20 7.47 -28.26
C ARG A 26 10.83 6.27 -27.56
N ALA A 27 11.36 5.31 -28.30
CA ALA A 27 12.00 4.11 -27.75
C ALA A 27 13.21 4.43 -26.87
N ARG A 28 14.08 5.38 -27.29
CA ARG A 28 15.21 5.85 -26.46
C ARG A 28 14.73 6.60 -25.23
N THR A 29 13.68 7.40 -25.34
CA THR A 29 13.07 8.09 -24.20
C THR A 29 12.53 7.11 -23.17
N SER A 30 11.74 6.11 -23.58
CA SER A 30 11.23 5.07 -22.68
C SER A 30 12.38 4.27 -22.06
N ALA A 31 13.46 4.01 -22.81
CA ALA A 31 14.65 3.32 -22.30
C ALA A 31 15.34 4.06 -21.13
N ALA A 32 15.26 5.39 -21.10
CA ALA A 32 15.83 6.21 -20.03
C ALA A 32 15.03 6.19 -18.72
N CYS A 33 13.85 5.53 -18.67
CA CYS A 33 12.92 5.62 -17.53
C CYS A 33 13.59 5.39 -16.18
N ARG A 34 14.34 4.29 -16.04
CA ARG A 34 14.90 3.86 -14.74
C ARG A 34 16.40 3.65 -14.77
N VAL A 35 17.09 4.24 -15.75
CA VAL A 35 18.56 4.20 -15.86
C VAL A 35 19.19 4.71 -14.55
N PRO A 36 20.30 4.11 -14.08
CA PRO A 36 21.00 4.59 -12.91
C PRO A 36 21.38 6.08 -13.01
N GLU A 37 21.23 6.82 -11.91
CA GLU A 37 21.52 8.26 -11.88
C GLU A 37 22.99 8.57 -12.23
N THR A 38 23.91 7.68 -11.85
CA THR A 38 25.34 7.76 -12.16
C THR A 38 25.66 7.66 -13.66
N GLU A 39 24.77 7.09 -14.47
CA GLU A 39 24.97 6.95 -15.92
C GLU A 39 24.44 8.18 -16.68
N ILE A 40 23.36 8.80 -16.20
CA ILE A 40 22.70 9.92 -16.90
C ILE A 40 23.24 11.30 -16.47
N LEU A 41 23.59 11.49 -15.18
CA LEU A 41 24.00 12.82 -14.69
C LEU A 41 25.24 13.41 -15.36
N PRO A 42 26.32 12.65 -15.66
CA PRO A 42 27.51 13.22 -16.29
C PRO A 42 27.20 13.94 -17.61
N GLY A 43 26.33 13.36 -18.44
CA GLY A 43 25.88 13.98 -19.68
C GLY A 43 25.04 15.25 -19.44
N LEU A 44 24.15 15.22 -18.45
CA LEU A 44 23.32 16.37 -18.09
C LEU A 44 24.12 17.53 -17.51
N ILE A 45 25.17 17.24 -16.73
CA ILE A 45 26.11 18.26 -16.21
C ILE A 45 26.83 18.95 -17.36
N ALA A 46 27.35 18.19 -18.32
CA ALA A 46 28.04 18.73 -19.49
C ALA A 46 27.11 19.63 -20.31
N GLU A 47 25.83 19.25 -20.44
CA GLU A 47 24.83 20.01 -21.16
C GLU A 47 24.33 21.25 -20.39
N ALA A 48 24.17 21.17 -19.06
CA ALA A 48 23.67 22.27 -18.25
C ALA A 48 24.70 23.40 -18.04
N GLY A 49 26.00 23.13 -18.13
CA GLY A 49 27.09 24.03 -17.74
C GLY A 49 27.03 25.45 -18.32
N LEU A 50 27.23 26.46 -17.47
CA LEU A 50 27.20 27.89 -17.81
C LEU A 50 28.58 28.55 -17.61
N THR A 51 28.85 29.66 -18.32
CA THR A 51 29.97 30.55 -17.98
C THR A 51 29.59 31.41 -16.74
N PRO A 52 30.37 31.42 -15.64
CA PRO A 52 29.79 31.54 -14.29
C PRO A 52 29.45 32.95 -13.78
N ASP A 53 30.09 34.01 -14.29
CA ASP A 53 30.15 35.26 -13.52
C ASP A 53 28.86 36.11 -13.53
N ALA A 54 28.13 36.13 -14.65
CA ALA A 54 26.94 36.98 -14.79
C ALA A 54 25.66 36.36 -14.19
N ALA A 55 25.50 35.04 -14.27
CA ALA A 55 24.30 34.35 -13.79
C ALA A 55 24.20 34.37 -12.25
N THR A 56 25.33 34.16 -11.56
CA THR A 56 25.40 34.13 -10.10
C THR A 56 25.07 35.49 -9.49
N ALA A 57 25.64 36.58 -10.02
CA ALA A 57 25.34 37.94 -9.55
C ALA A 57 23.85 38.29 -9.73
N GLN A 58 23.24 37.86 -10.84
CA GLN A 58 21.83 38.08 -11.09
C GLN A 58 20.93 37.24 -10.17
N ALA A 59 21.28 35.97 -9.93
CA ALA A 59 20.58 35.11 -8.98
C ALA A 59 20.58 35.73 -7.58
N HIS A 60 21.75 36.21 -7.12
CA HIS A 60 21.90 36.85 -5.82
C HIS A 60 21.06 38.14 -5.73
N ALA A 61 21.06 38.97 -6.78
CA ALA A 61 20.24 40.18 -6.82
C ALA A 61 18.73 39.89 -6.76
N LEU A 62 18.26 38.85 -7.47
CA LEU A 62 16.87 38.40 -7.43
C LEU A 62 16.49 37.85 -6.05
N ALA A 63 17.31 36.96 -5.49
CA ALA A 63 17.08 36.38 -4.17
C ALA A 63 17.04 37.45 -3.07
N ALA A 64 17.98 38.41 -3.09
CA ALA A 64 17.97 39.55 -2.17
C ALA A 64 16.72 40.43 -2.33
N ALA A 65 16.23 40.65 -3.56
CA ALA A 65 15.01 41.40 -3.80
C ALA A 65 13.76 40.67 -3.26
N VAL A 66 13.67 39.36 -3.48
CA VAL A 66 12.60 38.51 -2.92
C VAL A 66 12.63 38.55 -1.40
N ARG A 67 13.79 38.33 -0.76
CA ARG A 67 13.91 38.34 0.71
C ARG A 67 13.50 39.68 1.34
N ARG A 68 13.80 40.81 0.69
CA ARG A 68 13.33 42.14 1.14
C ARG A 68 11.81 42.30 1.06
N LYS A 69 11.16 41.61 0.12
CA LYS A 69 9.70 41.63 -0.06
C LYS A 69 8.98 40.58 0.79
N ALA A 70 9.65 39.49 1.15
CA ALA A 70 9.14 38.33 1.90
C ALA A 70 8.72 38.62 3.36
N GLY A 71 8.69 39.88 3.78
CA GLY A 71 8.19 40.32 5.09
C GLY A 71 6.82 40.99 5.06
N ARG A 72 6.08 40.91 3.93
CA ARG A 72 4.85 41.69 3.71
C ARG A 72 3.61 40.87 3.34
N SER A 73 3.69 39.55 3.14
CA SER A 73 2.51 38.72 2.85
C SER A 73 1.97 38.03 4.11
N ALA A 74 0.64 37.94 4.23
CA ALA A 74 -0.04 37.32 5.38
C ALA A 74 0.25 35.80 5.49
N VAL A 75 0.51 35.13 4.36
CA VAL A 75 0.87 33.69 4.32
C VAL A 75 2.29 33.46 4.80
N GLU A 76 3.26 34.28 4.37
CA GLU A 76 4.65 34.17 4.86
C GLU A 76 4.76 34.55 6.34
N ALA A 77 3.94 35.50 6.79
CA ALA A 77 3.82 35.82 8.21
C ALA A 77 3.25 34.63 9.00
N LEU A 78 2.21 33.94 8.49
CA LEU A 78 1.68 32.71 9.09
C LEU A 78 2.69 31.55 9.04
N LEU A 79 3.36 31.32 7.90
CA LEU A 79 4.44 30.33 7.71
C LEU A 79 5.60 30.56 8.68
N ARG A 80 5.93 31.82 8.98
CA ARG A 80 6.99 32.24 9.89
C ARG A 80 6.56 32.26 11.36
N GLU A 81 5.33 32.66 11.65
CA GLU A 81 4.77 32.73 13.01
C GLU A 81 4.52 31.35 13.60
N TYR A 82 4.23 30.36 12.75
CA TYR A 82 4.00 28.96 13.14
C TYR A 82 5.13 28.01 12.74
N ASP A 83 6.31 28.52 12.33
CA ASP A 83 7.47 27.77 11.81
C ASP A 83 7.03 26.49 11.11
N LEU A 84 6.38 26.66 9.96
CA LEU A 84 5.63 25.61 9.25
C LEU A 84 6.53 24.46 8.71
N SER A 85 7.83 24.51 8.99
CA SER A 85 8.76 23.38 8.95
C SER A 85 8.47 22.32 10.04
N SER A 86 7.70 22.69 11.06
CA SER A 86 7.28 21.83 12.16
C SER A 86 6.01 21.04 11.81
N GLN A 87 5.88 19.85 12.41
CA GLN A 87 4.69 18.99 12.27
C GLN A 87 3.38 19.71 12.61
N GLU A 88 3.44 20.75 13.44
CA GLU A 88 2.30 21.51 13.95
C GLU A 88 1.67 22.40 12.88
N GLY A 89 2.48 23.02 12.01
CA GLY A 89 1.98 23.85 10.92
C GLY A 89 1.21 23.05 9.85
N VAL A 90 1.78 21.92 9.43
CA VAL A 90 1.10 20.98 8.51
C VAL A 90 -0.15 20.40 9.18
N ALA A 91 -0.09 20.06 10.46
CA ALA A 91 -1.24 19.58 11.22
C ALA A 91 -2.37 20.62 11.30
N LEU A 92 -2.05 21.90 11.48
CA LEU A 92 -3.05 22.98 11.53
C LEU A 92 -3.76 23.16 10.18
N MET A 93 -3.04 23.01 9.07
CA MET A 93 -3.61 23.10 7.72
C MET A 93 -4.43 21.86 7.36
N CYS A 94 -3.95 20.67 7.69
CA CYS A 94 -4.71 19.43 7.56
C CYS A 94 -5.95 19.43 8.45
N LEU A 95 -5.85 20.02 9.65
CA LEU A 95 -6.99 20.25 10.53
C LEU A 95 -8.00 21.16 9.83
N ALA A 96 -7.61 22.37 9.42
CA ALA A 96 -8.48 23.31 8.73
C ALA A 96 -9.19 22.67 7.52
N GLU A 97 -8.43 21.98 6.66
CA GLU A 97 -8.97 21.25 5.50
C GLU A 97 -10.02 20.22 5.90
N ALA A 98 -9.71 19.36 6.86
CA ALA A 98 -10.64 18.32 7.29
C ALA A 98 -11.87 18.92 8.01
N LEU A 99 -11.75 20.02 8.76
CA LEU A 99 -12.90 20.66 9.42
C LEU A 99 -13.97 21.17 8.44
N LEU A 100 -13.59 21.62 7.24
CA LEU A 100 -14.55 22.04 6.21
C LEU A 100 -15.23 20.87 5.49
N ARG A 101 -14.58 19.71 5.45
CA ARG A 101 -15.07 18.53 4.73
C ARG A 101 -15.96 17.65 5.58
N ILE A 102 -15.72 17.65 6.90
CA ILE A 102 -16.47 16.83 7.84
C ILE A 102 -17.88 17.45 8.02
N PRO A 103 -18.94 16.76 7.52
CA PRO A 103 -20.30 17.29 7.55
C PRO A 103 -20.88 17.34 8.98
N ASP A 104 -20.51 16.39 9.84
CA ASP A 104 -21.04 16.29 11.19
C ASP A 104 -20.20 17.00 12.25
N THR A 105 -20.86 17.51 13.28
CA THR A 105 -20.20 18.32 14.32
C THR A 105 -19.32 17.46 15.24
N ALA A 106 -19.74 16.24 15.58
CA ALA A 106 -19.03 15.40 16.54
C ALA A 106 -17.65 14.96 16.02
N THR A 107 -17.56 14.57 14.74
CA THR A 107 -16.30 14.16 14.10
C THR A 107 -15.38 15.36 13.91
N ARG A 108 -15.94 16.54 13.62
CA ARG A 108 -15.21 17.81 13.56
C ARG A 108 -14.58 18.14 14.91
N ASP A 109 -15.36 18.06 15.98
CA ASP A 109 -14.94 18.34 17.35
C ASP A 109 -13.90 17.30 17.82
N ALA A 110 -14.05 16.02 17.42
CA ALA A 110 -13.04 14.99 17.67
C ALA A 110 -11.71 15.29 16.98
N LEU A 111 -11.73 15.74 15.73
CA LEU A 111 -10.52 16.17 15.03
C LEU A 111 -9.88 17.41 15.68
N ILE A 112 -10.66 18.40 16.12
CA ILE A 112 -10.15 19.58 16.86
C ILE A 112 -9.46 19.12 18.13
N ARG A 113 -10.09 18.25 18.93
CA ARG A 113 -9.50 17.71 20.15
C ARG A 113 -8.22 16.91 19.85
N ASP A 114 -8.22 16.09 18.81
CA ASP A 114 -7.07 15.29 18.39
C ASP A 114 -5.87 16.17 17.98
N LYS A 115 -6.11 17.26 17.25
CA LYS A 115 -5.01 18.11 16.73
C LYS A 115 -4.66 19.32 17.59
N ILE A 116 -5.59 19.90 18.34
CA ILE A 116 -5.40 21.09 19.19
C ILE A 116 -5.37 20.73 20.69
N GLY A 117 -6.15 19.73 21.10
CA GLY A 117 -6.38 19.39 22.51
C GLY A 117 -5.23 18.69 23.25
N HIS A 118 -4.23 18.18 22.54
CA HIS A 118 -3.08 17.45 23.12
C HIS A 118 -2.02 18.33 23.81
N GLY A 119 -2.35 19.57 24.17
CA GLY A 119 -1.54 20.41 25.04
C GLY A 119 -1.54 19.94 26.50
N ASP A 120 -1.02 18.74 26.77
CA ASP A 120 -0.67 18.30 28.12
C ASP A 120 0.77 18.76 28.44
N TRP A 121 0.90 20.08 28.68
CA TRP A 121 2.17 20.77 28.92
C TRP A 121 2.90 20.32 30.19
N GLN A 122 2.29 19.48 31.05
CA GLN A 122 2.90 19.03 32.31
C GLN A 122 3.63 17.68 32.21
N ALA A 123 3.33 16.83 31.22
CA ALA A 123 3.96 15.52 31.09
C ALA A 123 5.40 15.55 30.52
N HIS A 124 5.84 16.70 29.99
CA HIS A 124 7.16 16.88 29.35
C HIS A 124 8.17 17.71 30.18
N LEU A 125 7.98 17.82 31.49
CA LEU A 125 8.86 18.56 32.41
C LEU A 125 10.14 17.78 32.80
N GLY A 126 10.87 17.29 31.79
CA GLY A 126 12.08 16.50 31.98
C GLY A 126 13.14 16.74 30.92
N ARG A 127 13.71 17.96 30.89
CA ARG A 127 14.94 18.39 30.18
C ARG A 127 14.77 19.06 28.79
N SER A 128 14.49 20.37 28.77
CA SER A 128 15.28 21.41 28.05
C SER A 128 14.62 22.79 28.16
N ARG A 129 15.43 23.85 28.06
CA ARG A 129 15.10 25.23 28.47
C ARG A 129 14.41 26.08 27.39
N SER A 130 13.44 26.87 27.85
CA SER A 130 13.00 28.20 27.36
C SER A 130 12.12 28.28 26.11
N VAL A 131 10.79 28.35 26.31
CA VAL A 131 9.79 28.68 25.27
C VAL A 131 8.69 29.61 25.84
N PHE A 132 9.03 30.84 26.24
CA PHE A 132 8.01 31.85 26.58
C PHE A 132 8.43 33.25 26.13
N VAL A 133 8.33 33.50 24.83
CA VAL A 133 8.14 34.84 24.26
C VAL A 133 6.99 34.68 23.30
N ASN A 134 5.82 35.28 23.60
CA ASN A 134 4.71 35.64 22.69
C ASN A 134 3.33 35.77 23.38
N ALA A 135 3.29 36.15 24.66
CA ALA A 135 2.06 36.72 25.25
C ALA A 135 1.80 38.18 24.82
N ALA A 136 2.76 38.84 24.15
CA ALA A 136 2.66 40.23 23.70
C ALA A 136 1.93 40.40 22.35
N THR A 137 1.93 39.37 21.49
CA THR A 137 1.45 39.45 20.11
C THR A 137 -0.07 39.50 20.00
N TRP A 138 -0.78 38.75 20.86
CA TRP A 138 -2.24 38.73 20.92
C TRP A 138 -2.86 39.99 21.53
N GLY A 139 -2.15 40.69 22.42
CA GLY A 139 -2.62 41.94 23.04
C GLY A 139 -2.58 43.14 22.07
N LEU A 140 -1.66 43.13 21.11
CA LEU A 140 -1.42 44.24 20.18
C LEU A 140 -2.48 44.35 19.08
N LEU A 141 -3.11 43.24 18.70
CA LEU A 141 -4.12 43.19 17.65
C LEU A 141 -5.52 43.64 18.12
N VAL A 142 -5.75 43.70 19.44
CA VAL A 142 -7.09 43.94 20.01
C VAL A 142 -7.23 45.30 20.72
N THR A 143 -6.17 45.88 21.31
CA THR A 143 -6.36 47.03 22.22
C THR A 143 -5.68 48.35 21.81
N GLY A 144 -4.77 48.36 20.83
CA GLY A 144 -4.26 49.60 20.23
C GLY A 144 -3.61 50.63 21.17
N ILE A 145 -3.29 50.29 22.43
CA ILE A 145 -2.69 51.21 23.42
C ILE A 145 -1.50 50.52 24.12
N LEU A 146 -0.34 51.16 24.01
CA LEU A 146 0.91 50.78 24.69
C LEU A 146 0.81 51.04 26.20
N THR A 147 0.86 49.99 27.03
CA THR A 147 1.24 50.11 28.44
C THR A 147 2.26 49.04 28.84
N SER A 148 3.28 49.50 29.55
CA SER A 148 4.46 48.75 29.96
C SER A 148 4.24 47.89 31.21
N THR A 149 4.74 46.64 31.14
CA THR A 149 5.25 45.78 32.23
C THR A 149 4.47 45.71 33.55
N ASN A 150 3.75 44.60 33.75
CA ASN A 150 3.99 43.62 34.83
C ASN A 150 2.79 42.67 35.02
N SER A 151 2.99 41.37 34.73
CA SER A 151 2.56 40.22 35.57
C SER A 151 2.50 38.92 34.74
N GLU A 152 3.62 38.19 34.70
CA GLU A 152 3.76 36.89 34.03
C GLU A 152 2.86 35.76 34.60
N ARG A 153 2.15 35.98 35.72
CA ARG A 153 1.17 35.02 36.28
C ARG A 153 -0.29 35.35 35.98
N GLY A 154 -0.61 36.57 35.53
CA GLY A 154 -1.99 37.00 35.25
C GLY A 154 -2.49 36.58 33.86
N LEU A 155 -1.60 36.58 32.87
CA LEU A 155 -1.92 36.30 31.46
C LEU A 155 -2.08 34.81 31.15
N SER A 156 -1.27 33.94 31.76
CA SER A 156 -1.44 32.48 31.66
C SER A 156 -2.78 32.04 32.26
N ALA A 157 -3.13 32.56 33.43
CA ALA A 157 -4.45 32.32 34.03
C ALA A 157 -5.60 33.02 33.28
N ALA A 158 -5.32 34.03 32.45
CA ALA A 158 -6.31 34.68 31.58
C ALA A 158 -6.52 33.92 30.27
N ALA A 159 -5.46 33.33 29.67
CA ALA A 159 -5.54 32.49 28.48
C ALA A 159 -6.21 31.14 28.77
N THR A 160 -5.84 30.49 29.88
CA THR A 160 -6.54 29.29 30.36
C THR A 160 -7.99 29.60 30.75
N ARG A 161 -8.27 30.79 31.32
CA ARG A 161 -9.65 31.26 31.55
C ARG A 161 -10.38 31.70 30.29
N LEU A 162 -9.71 32.14 29.23
CA LEU A 162 -10.32 32.50 27.95
C LEU A 162 -10.72 31.23 27.21
N ILE A 163 -9.85 30.22 27.16
CA ILE A 163 -10.15 28.91 26.59
C ILE A 163 -11.25 28.21 27.40
N ALA A 164 -11.24 28.34 28.74
CA ALA A 164 -12.30 27.80 29.61
C ALA A 164 -13.60 28.65 29.65
N ARG A 165 -13.58 29.96 29.35
CA ARG A 165 -14.79 30.83 29.31
C ARG A 165 -15.41 30.96 27.92
N SER A 166 -14.63 30.86 26.85
CA SER A 166 -15.05 31.19 25.49
C SER A 166 -15.49 29.97 24.68
N GLY A 167 -15.16 28.76 25.13
CA GLY A 167 -15.63 27.49 24.56
C GLY A 167 -15.15 27.21 23.13
N GLU A 168 -15.26 25.95 22.75
CA GLU A 168 -15.07 25.40 21.40
C GLU A 168 -15.70 26.24 20.24
N PRO A 169 -16.85 26.94 20.42
CA PRO A 169 -17.45 27.77 19.36
C PRO A 169 -16.61 28.96 18.90
N VAL A 170 -15.75 29.54 19.75
CA VAL A 170 -14.90 30.69 19.37
C VAL A 170 -13.68 30.24 18.56
N ILE A 171 -13.11 29.08 18.87
CA ILE A 171 -12.04 28.45 18.07
C ILE A 171 -12.58 28.11 16.68
N ARG A 172 -13.80 27.56 16.60
CA ARG A 172 -14.50 27.29 15.34
C ARG A 172 -14.64 28.55 14.47
N ALA A 173 -15.14 29.65 15.03
CA ALA A 173 -15.28 30.90 14.29
C ALA A 173 -13.93 31.49 13.82
N GLY A 174 -12.87 31.30 14.61
CA GLY A 174 -11.51 31.71 14.25
C GLY A 174 -10.93 30.90 13.08
N VAL A 175 -11.12 29.58 13.08
CA VAL A 175 -10.71 28.70 11.97
C VAL A 175 -11.49 29.03 10.69
N ASP A 176 -12.81 29.21 10.78
CA ASP A 176 -13.66 29.56 9.63
C ASP A 176 -13.27 30.91 8.99
N LEU A 177 -12.77 31.86 9.79
CA LEU A 177 -12.27 33.14 9.30
C LEU A 177 -10.89 32.98 8.65
N ALA A 178 -9.96 32.27 9.30
CA ALA A 178 -8.63 32.00 8.76
C ALA A 178 -8.70 31.26 7.40
N MET A 179 -9.63 30.32 7.27
CA MET A 179 -9.82 29.56 6.03
C MET A 179 -10.40 30.39 4.89
N ARG A 180 -11.36 31.28 5.16
CA ARG A 180 -11.85 32.22 4.14
C ARG A 180 -10.72 33.11 3.63
N MET A 181 -9.89 33.61 4.54
CA MET A 181 -8.72 34.40 4.17
C MET A 181 -7.69 33.59 3.37
N MET A 182 -7.45 32.33 3.71
CA MET A 182 -6.52 31.45 2.98
C MET A 182 -7.07 31.00 1.61
N GLY A 183 -8.39 30.80 1.48
CA GLY A 183 -9.03 30.47 0.20
C GLY A 183 -8.72 31.52 -0.88
N GLU A 184 -8.78 32.81 -0.52
CA GLU A 184 -8.45 33.93 -1.41
C GLU A 184 -6.96 34.02 -1.79
N LEU A 185 -6.08 33.30 -1.09
CA LEU A 185 -4.63 33.32 -1.33
C LEU A 185 -4.18 32.19 -2.27
N PHE A 186 -4.89 31.06 -2.31
CA PHE A 186 -4.52 29.88 -3.11
C PHE A 186 -5.36 29.68 -4.37
N VAL A 187 -6.58 30.23 -4.43
CA VAL A 187 -7.36 30.34 -5.68
C VAL A 187 -7.53 31.81 -6.03
N ILE A 188 -7.44 32.11 -7.33
CA ILE A 188 -7.68 33.47 -7.82
C ILE A 188 -9.18 33.83 -7.78
N GLY A 189 -10.05 32.83 -7.76
CA GLY A 189 -11.51 32.97 -7.66
C GLY A 189 -12.19 31.59 -7.58
N GLN A 190 -13.42 31.54 -7.06
CA GLN A 190 -14.17 30.29 -6.97
C GLN A 190 -14.78 29.89 -8.31
N THR A 191 -15.03 30.88 -9.17
CA THR A 191 -15.50 30.70 -10.54
C THR A 191 -14.53 31.31 -11.55
N ILE A 192 -14.60 30.88 -12.81
CA ILE A 192 -13.75 31.45 -13.87
C ILE A 192 -14.04 32.94 -14.09
N GLY A 193 -15.28 33.39 -13.90
CA GLY A 193 -15.64 34.80 -14.01
C GLY A 193 -14.96 35.68 -12.95
N GLU A 194 -14.96 35.23 -11.69
CA GLU A 194 -14.24 35.88 -10.60
C GLU A 194 -12.72 35.90 -10.84
N ALA A 195 -12.18 34.75 -11.26
CA ALA A 195 -10.76 34.60 -11.58
C ALA A 195 -10.31 35.60 -12.65
N LEU A 196 -11.08 35.74 -13.74
CA LEU A 196 -10.82 36.69 -14.83
C LEU A 196 -10.92 38.15 -14.35
N ALA A 197 -11.86 38.48 -13.45
CA ALA A 197 -11.97 39.82 -12.89
C ALA A 197 -10.75 40.17 -12.00
N ASN A 198 -10.33 39.23 -11.15
CA ASN A 198 -9.22 39.39 -10.22
C ASN A 198 -7.85 39.44 -10.94
N ALA A 199 -7.72 38.72 -12.06
CA ALA A 199 -6.52 38.69 -12.89
C ALA A 199 -6.11 40.08 -13.44
N ARG A 200 -7.08 40.97 -13.73
CA ARG A 200 -6.84 42.28 -14.35
C ARG A 200 -5.80 43.13 -13.62
N ARG A 201 -5.75 43.04 -12.28
CA ARG A 201 -4.78 43.78 -11.45
C ARG A 201 -3.33 43.36 -11.73
N LEU A 202 -3.11 42.06 -11.95
CA LEU A 202 -1.78 41.52 -12.24
C LEU A 202 -1.45 41.65 -13.73
N GLU A 203 -2.44 41.54 -14.62
CA GLU A 203 -2.27 41.83 -16.05
C GLU A 203 -1.82 43.28 -16.29
N ALA A 204 -2.35 44.25 -15.54
CA ALA A 204 -1.90 45.65 -15.59
C ALA A 204 -0.43 45.84 -15.19
N LYS A 205 0.17 44.85 -14.50
CA LYS A 205 1.61 44.82 -14.14
C LYS A 205 2.45 44.01 -15.13
N GLY A 206 1.87 43.56 -16.25
CA GLY A 206 2.54 42.81 -17.30
C GLY A 206 2.50 41.28 -17.13
N PHE A 207 1.78 40.74 -16.14
CA PHE A 207 1.57 39.30 -16.03
C PHE A 207 0.58 38.79 -17.06
N ARG A 208 0.70 37.50 -17.40
CA ARG A 208 -0.25 36.72 -18.20
C ARG A 208 -0.86 35.63 -17.32
N HIS A 209 -1.92 34.96 -17.75
CA HIS A 209 -2.54 33.89 -16.96
C HIS A 209 -2.70 32.57 -17.75
N SER A 210 -2.61 31.44 -17.04
CA SER A 210 -3.12 30.14 -17.46
C SER A 210 -4.01 29.62 -16.34
N TYR A 211 -5.28 29.36 -16.61
CA TYR A 211 -6.23 28.97 -15.57
C TYR A 211 -6.25 27.45 -15.39
N ASP A 212 -6.19 27.00 -14.13
CA ASP A 212 -6.31 25.61 -13.71
C ASP A 212 -7.63 25.41 -12.98
N MET A 213 -8.52 24.62 -13.57
CA MET A 213 -9.87 24.40 -13.02
C MET A 213 -9.90 23.37 -11.88
N LEU A 214 -8.73 22.97 -11.36
CA LEU A 214 -8.56 22.05 -10.21
C LEU A 214 -9.19 20.65 -10.39
N GLY A 215 -9.71 20.32 -11.58
CA GLY A 215 -10.22 19.00 -11.90
C GLY A 215 -9.08 18.01 -12.11
N GLU A 216 -9.14 16.86 -11.44
CA GLU A 216 -8.21 15.74 -11.57
C GLU A 216 -8.86 14.43 -11.12
N ALA A 217 -8.28 13.30 -11.54
CA ALA A 217 -8.61 11.96 -11.06
C ALA A 217 -10.12 11.67 -11.03
N ALA A 218 -10.79 11.81 -12.18
CA ALA A 218 -12.17 11.34 -12.32
C ALA A 218 -12.25 9.86 -11.92
N LEU A 219 -13.25 9.50 -11.11
CA LEU A 219 -13.49 8.10 -10.74
C LEU A 219 -14.67 7.51 -11.50
N THR A 220 -15.59 8.36 -11.93
CA THR A 220 -16.82 7.98 -12.63
C THR A 220 -16.91 8.68 -13.99
N ALA A 221 -17.69 8.12 -14.92
CA ALA A 221 -18.05 8.82 -16.15
C ALA A 221 -18.69 10.20 -15.87
N LEU A 222 -19.51 10.32 -14.82
CA LEU A 222 -20.17 11.56 -14.43
C LEU A 222 -19.16 12.62 -13.94
N ASP A 223 -18.12 12.23 -13.21
CA ASP A 223 -17.03 13.15 -12.85
C ASP A 223 -16.32 13.67 -14.11
N ALA A 224 -16.03 12.77 -15.05
CA ALA A 224 -15.38 13.14 -16.29
C ALA A 224 -16.22 14.10 -17.14
N ASP A 225 -17.54 13.90 -17.20
CA ASP A 225 -18.47 14.82 -17.86
C ASP A 225 -18.55 16.17 -17.14
N ARG A 226 -18.62 16.17 -15.79
CA ARG A 226 -18.59 17.40 -14.99
C ARG A 226 -17.33 18.22 -15.26
N TYR A 227 -16.16 17.57 -15.24
CA TYR A 227 -14.89 18.26 -15.51
C TYR A 227 -14.79 18.74 -16.95
N PHE A 228 -15.26 17.94 -17.92
CA PHE A 228 -15.33 18.36 -19.32
C PHE A 228 -16.15 19.65 -19.47
N THR A 229 -17.36 19.71 -18.90
CA THR A 229 -18.20 20.91 -18.93
C THR A 229 -17.55 22.11 -18.23
N ALA A 230 -16.85 21.89 -17.11
CA ALA A 230 -16.11 22.94 -16.42
C ALA A 230 -14.98 23.51 -17.30
N TYR A 231 -14.22 22.66 -17.99
CA TYR A 231 -13.19 23.09 -18.93
C TYR A 231 -13.76 23.79 -20.15
N GLU A 232 -14.87 23.30 -20.71
CA GLU A 232 -15.57 23.91 -21.84
C GLU A 232 -16.03 25.34 -21.48
N THR A 233 -16.72 25.47 -20.34
CA THR A 233 -17.20 26.77 -19.82
C THR A 233 -16.03 27.73 -19.61
N ALA A 234 -14.93 27.25 -19.02
CA ALA A 234 -13.75 28.06 -18.79
C ALA A 234 -13.08 28.49 -20.10
N ALA A 235 -12.94 27.58 -21.07
CA ALA A 235 -12.34 27.88 -22.37
C ALA A 235 -13.09 28.99 -23.12
N HIS A 236 -14.43 28.96 -23.11
CA HIS A 236 -15.24 30.05 -23.67
C HIS A 236 -15.02 31.39 -22.95
N ALA A 237 -15.11 31.42 -21.61
CA ALA A 237 -14.95 32.65 -20.82
C ALA A 237 -13.54 33.27 -20.96
N ILE A 238 -12.52 32.42 -20.97
CA ILE A 238 -11.12 32.83 -21.19
C ILE A 238 -10.96 33.38 -22.60
N GLY A 239 -11.52 32.71 -23.60
CA GLY A 239 -11.47 33.11 -25.00
C GLY A 239 -12.11 34.47 -25.28
N GLU A 240 -13.30 34.72 -24.71
CA GLU A 240 -13.98 36.03 -24.80
C GLU A 240 -13.15 37.15 -24.17
N THR A 241 -12.51 36.88 -23.03
CA THR A 241 -11.64 37.85 -22.33
C THR A 241 -10.28 38.02 -23.01
N ALA A 242 -9.82 37.03 -23.76
CA ALA A 242 -8.57 37.09 -24.52
C ALA A 242 -8.66 38.16 -25.62
N ALA A 243 -9.85 38.36 -26.21
CA ALA A 243 -10.15 39.40 -27.19
C ALA A 243 -9.12 39.49 -28.34
N GLY A 244 -8.64 38.33 -28.82
CA GLY A 244 -7.67 38.26 -29.93
C GLY A 244 -6.21 38.60 -29.57
N ARG A 245 -5.85 38.65 -28.27
CA ARG A 245 -4.45 38.80 -27.82
C ARG A 245 -3.54 37.61 -28.19
N GLY A 246 -4.12 36.53 -28.71
CA GLY A 246 -3.44 35.33 -29.18
C GLY A 246 -2.82 34.47 -28.08
N VAL A 247 -2.20 33.36 -28.48
CA VAL A 247 -1.73 32.29 -27.58
C VAL A 247 -0.58 32.72 -26.65
N TYR A 248 0.19 33.75 -27.05
CA TYR A 248 1.35 34.23 -26.29
C TYR A 248 1.00 35.37 -25.34
N ALA A 249 0.37 36.45 -25.82
CA ALA A 249 0.06 37.62 -24.98
C ALA A 249 -1.29 37.49 -24.24
N GLY A 250 -2.21 36.70 -24.78
CA GLY A 250 -3.50 36.39 -24.15
C GLY A 250 -3.39 35.33 -23.06
N PRO A 251 -4.49 35.10 -22.31
CA PRO A 251 -4.58 34.01 -21.34
C PRO A 251 -4.69 32.64 -22.02
N GLY A 252 -4.55 31.57 -21.23
CA GLY A 252 -4.79 30.20 -21.67
C GLY A 252 -5.44 29.36 -20.59
N ILE A 253 -5.66 28.09 -20.89
CA ILE A 253 -6.22 27.10 -19.96
C ILE A 253 -5.24 25.93 -19.79
N SER A 254 -5.17 25.36 -18.59
CA SER A 254 -4.48 24.11 -18.30
C SER A 254 -5.49 23.03 -17.94
N ILE A 255 -5.33 21.84 -18.54
CA ILE A 255 -6.19 20.68 -18.29
C ILE A 255 -5.36 19.50 -17.77
N LYS A 256 -5.98 18.61 -17.00
CA LYS A 256 -5.42 17.32 -16.62
C LYS A 256 -6.19 16.21 -17.33
N LEU A 257 -5.47 15.24 -17.90
CA LEU A 257 -6.11 14.18 -18.69
C LEU A 257 -6.89 13.22 -17.78
N SER A 258 -6.41 12.99 -16.55
CA SER A 258 -7.13 12.21 -15.54
C SER A 258 -8.51 12.76 -15.18
N ALA A 259 -8.76 14.06 -15.38
CA ALA A 259 -10.06 14.66 -15.16
C ALA A 259 -11.06 14.32 -16.28
N LEU A 260 -10.58 13.96 -17.47
CA LEU A 260 -11.42 13.74 -18.66
C LEU A 260 -11.80 12.29 -18.88
N HIS A 261 -11.29 11.36 -18.07
CA HIS A 261 -11.63 9.95 -18.19
C HIS A 261 -11.35 9.18 -16.89
N PRO A 262 -12.30 8.35 -16.43
CA PRO A 262 -12.15 7.66 -15.14
C PRO A 262 -11.06 6.59 -15.14
N ARG A 263 -10.71 6.07 -16.33
CA ARG A 263 -9.71 5.02 -16.51
C ARG A 263 -8.51 5.48 -17.35
N TYR A 264 -7.93 6.64 -17.01
CA TYR A 264 -6.73 7.17 -17.68
C TYR A 264 -5.46 6.43 -17.24
N GLN A 265 -5.20 5.28 -17.87
CA GLN A 265 -4.05 4.40 -17.58
C GLN A 265 -3.70 3.52 -18.79
N ARG A 266 -2.45 3.03 -18.85
CA ARG A 266 -1.93 2.25 -19.99
C ARG A 266 -2.74 0.96 -20.27
N SER A 267 -3.20 0.26 -19.25
CA SER A 267 -4.04 -0.94 -19.45
C SER A 267 -5.36 -0.64 -20.16
N GLN A 268 -5.81 0.61 -20.13
CA GLN A 268 -7.07 1.05 -20.74
C GLN A 268 -6.83 1.94 -21.97
N ARG A 269 -5.67 1.79 -22.62
CA ARG A 269 -5.24 2.60 -23.77
C ARG A 269 -6.30 2.70 -24.86
N ALA A 270 -6.93 1.60 -25.24
CA ALA A 270 -7.99 1.60 -26.25
C ALA A 270 -9.16 2.54 -25.88
N ARG A 271 -9.62 2.52 -24.62
CA ARG A 271 -10.64 3.45 -24.12
C ARG A 271 -10.15 4.88 -24.12
N VAL A 272 -8.94 5.11 -23.63
CA VAL A 272 -8.35 6.45 -23.58
C VAL A 272 -8.30 7.07 -24.99
N MET A 273 -7.84 6.32 -25.99
CA MET A 273 -7.78 6.82 -27.36
C MET A 273 -9.18 6.98 -28.01
N ALA A 274 -10.17 6.20 -27.59
CA ALA A 274 -11.53 6.25 -28.15
C ALA A 274 -12.48 7.24 -27.45
N GLU A 275 -12.28 7.49 -26.16
CA GLU A 275 -13.20 8.22 -25.27
C GLU A 275 -12.58 9.54 -24.75
N LEU A 276 -11.33 9.51 -24.28
CA LEU A 276 -10.63 10.68 -23.72
C LEU A 276 -10.14 11.61 -24.84
N LEU A 277 -9.43 11.06 -25.84
CA LEU A 277 -8.86 11.86 -26.94
C LEU A 277 -9.90 12.74 -27.64
N PRO A 278 -11.13 12.27 -27.98
CA PRO A 278 -12.15 13.13 -28.56
C PRO A 278 -12.58 14.30 -27.66
N ARG A 279 -12.65 14.09 -26.33
CA ARG A 279 -12.93 15.15 -25.36
C ARG A 279 -11.81 16.20 -25.37
N ALA A 280 -10.55 15.75 -25.31
CA ALA A 280 -9.40 16.66 -25.40
C ALA A 280 -9.37 17.44 -26.73
N ALA A 281 -9.66 16.78 -27.85
CA ALA A 281 -9.73 17.41 -29.16
C ALA A 281 -10.87 18.44 -29.26
N ALA A 282 -12.01 18.19 -28.62
CA ALA A 282 -13.11 19.16 -28.56
C ALA A 282 -12.70 20.44 -27.81
N LEU A 283 -12.08 20.31 -26.64
CA LEU A 283 -11.57 21.46 -25.88
C LEU A 283 -10.47 22.21 -26.64
N ALA A 284 -9.57 21.48 -27.31
CA ALA A 284 -8.54 22.08 -28.16
C ALA A 284 -9.13 22.87 -29.34
N ARG A 285 -10.23 22.39 -29.95
CA ARG A 285 -10.94 23.12 -31.02
C ARG A 285 -11.57 24.41 -30.52
N ILE A 286 -12.13 24.41 -29.31
CA ILE A 286 -12.64 25.62 -28.67
C ILE A 286 -11.49 26.62 -28.43
N ALA A 287 -10.39 26.15 -27.84
CA ALA A 287 -9.21 26.98 -27.59
C ALA A 287 -8.63 27.57 -28.89
N LYS A 288 -8.56 26.78 -29.97
CA LYS A 288 -8.21 27.25 -31.31
C LYS A 288 -9.18 28.33 -31.81
N GLY A 289 -10.48 28.15 -31.63
CA GLY A 289 -11.51 29.10 -32.09
C GLY A 289 -11.32 30.51 -31.53
N TYR A 290 -10.79 30.62 -30.31
CA TYR A 290 -10.46 31.90 -29.66
C TYR A 290 -8.98 32.29 -29.74
N ASP A 291 -8.13 31.46 -30.37
CA ASP A 291 -6.68 31.62 -30.40
C ASP A 291 -6.03 31.77 -29.01
N ILE A 292 -6.45 30.94 -28.04
CA ILE A 292 -5.88 30.89 -26.68
C ILE A 292 -4.97 29.67 -26.49
N GLY A 293 -4.08 29.72 -25.50
CA GLY A 293 -3.24 28.56 -25.15
C GLY A 293 -4.04 27.44 -24.49
N PHE A 294 -3.74 26.19 -24.84
CA PHE A 294 -4.33 24.96 -24.31
C PHE A 294 -3.22 24.03 -23.85
N ASN A 295 -2.99 23.96 -22.54
CA ASN A 295 -1.87 23.23 -21.97
C ASN A 295 -2.31 21.93 -21.32
N ILE A 296 -1.71 20.81 -21.72
CA ILE A 296 -1.91 19.50 -21.08
C ILE A 296 -0.91 19.34 -19.93
N ASP A 297 -1.39 19.32 -18.69
CA ASP A 297 -0.57 19.13 -17.51
C ASP A 297 -0.01 17.71 -17.40
N ALA A 298 1.18 17.59 -16.82
CA ALA A 298 1.85 16.32 -16.57
C ALA A 298 1.53 15.79 -15.17
N GLU A 299 1.25 14.49 -15.09
CA GLU A 299 0.80 13.80 -13.89
C GLU A 299 1.86 12.78 -13.43
N GLU A 300 1.49 11.56 -13.07
CA GLU A 300 2.39 10.47 -12.66
C GLU A 300 3.26 9.96 -13.83
N ALA A 301 4.39 9.33 -13.50
CA ALA A 301 5.38 8.89 -14.47
C ALA A 301 4.85 7.82 -15.45
N ASP A 302 4.00 6.91 -14.99
CA ASP A 302 3.43 5.85 -15.84
C ASP A 302 2.46 6.37 -16.92
N ARG A 303 2.00 7.62 -16.79
CA ARG A 303 1.09 8.28 -17.74
C ARG A 303 1.82 9.06 -18.84
N LEU A 304 3.13 9.27 -18.73
CA LEU A 304 3.89 10.10 -19.70
C LEU A 304 3.80 9.55 -21.14
N ASP A 305 3.98 8.26 -21.34
CA ASP A 305 3.96 7.70 -22.70
C ASP A 305 2.54 7.73 -23.31
N LEU A 306 1.50 7.58 -22.48
CA LEU A 306 0.12 7.67 -22.92
C LEU A 306 -0.30 9.12 -23.23
N SER A 307 0.16 10.11 -22.46
CA SER A 307 -0.08 11.52 -22.76
C SER A 307 0.63 11.98 -24.03
N LEU A 308 1.82 11.44 -24.31
CA LEU A 308 2.53 11.68 -25.58
C LEU A 308 1.76 11.13 -26.79
N ASP A 309 1.07 9.98 -26.64
CA ASP A 309 0.19 9.43 -27.70
C ASP A 309 -0.98 10.38 -28.00
N ILE A 310 -1.58 10.96 -26.95
CA ILE A 310 -2.65 11.96 -27.08
C ILE A 310 -2.12 13.24 -27.71
N LEU A 311 -0.95 13.73 -27.28
CA LEU A 311 -0.32 14.93 -27.86
C LEU A 311 -0.04 14.75 -29.35
N GLU A 312 0.53 13.61 -29.76
CA GLU A 312 0.81 13.32 -31.16
C GLU A 312 -0.48 13.28 -31.98
N ALA A 313 -1.53 12.61 -31.48
CA ALA A 313 -2.83 12.58 -32.15
C ALA A 313 -3.46 13.98 -32.32
N LEU A 314 -3.37 14.84 -31.30
CA LEU A 314 -3.84 16.23 -31.39
C LEU A 314 -2.98 17.07 -32.35
N ALA A 315 -1.66 16.89 -32.35
CA ALA A 315 -0.76 17.67 -33.20
C ALA A 315 -0.99 17.39 -34.70
N VAL A 316 -1.33 16.15 -35.06
CA VAL A 316 -1.64 15.77 -36.46
C VAL A 316 -3.09 16.03 -36.87
N ASP A 317 -3.99 16.35 -35.93
CA ASP A 317 -5.41 16.59 -36.21
C ASP A 317 -5.57 17.77 -37.20
N PRO A 318 -6.17 17.53 -38.40
CA PRO A 318 -6.39 18.57 -39.40
C PRO A 318 -7.25 19.73 -38.89
N SER A 319 -8.20 19.46 -38.00
CA SER A 319 -9.10 20.48 -37.43
C SER A 319 -8.35 21.51 -36.59
N LEU A 320 -7.16 21.17 -36.08
CA LEU A 320 -6.33 22.06 -35.29
C LEU A 320 -5.30 22.82 -36.14
N ARG A 321 -5.18 22.59 -37.45
CA ARG A 321 -4.12 23.20 -38.31
C ARG A 321 -4.10 24.73 -38.22
N GLY A 322 -2.89 25.32 -38.26
CA GLY A 322 -2.71 26.78 -38.27
C GLY A 322 -2.85 27.45 -36.90
N TRP A 323 -2.78 26.68 -35.81
CA TRP A 323 -2.87 27.16 -34.43
C TRP A 323 -1.68 26.61 -33.63
N ASP A 324 -0.97 27.52 -32.96
CA ASP A 324 0.23 27.23 -32.18
C ASP A 324 -0.05 27.23 -30.66
N GLY A 325 -1.32 27.22 -30.26
CA GLY A 325 -1.70 27.21 -28.84
C GLY A 325 -1.69 25.84 -28.18
N LEU A 326 -1.36 24.77 -28.91
CA LEU A 326 -1.23 23.43 -28.34
C LEU A 326 -0.01 23.39 -27.42
N GLY A 327 -0.25 23.10 -26.13
CA GLY A 327 0.76 23.07 -25.10
C GLY A 327 0.82 21.78 -24.31
N PHE A 328 2.00 21.50 -23.75
CA PHE A 328 2.30 20.27 -23.02
C PHE A 328 3.30 20.54 -21.90
N VAL A 329 3.21 19.79 -20.79
CA VAL A 329 4.13 19.90 -19.66
C VAL A 329 5.12 18.74 -19.64
N ILE A 330 6.39 19.03 -19.36
CA ILE A 330 7.43 18.03 -19.08
C ILE A 330 8.03 18.29 -17.69
N GLN A 331 8.22 17.22 -16.93
CA GLN A 331 8.72 17.26 -15.55
C GLN A 331 10.20 16.88 -15.51
N ALA A 332 11.07 17.86 -15.26
CA ALA A 332 12.53 17.71 -15.24
C ALA A 332 13.07 16.75 -14.16
N TYR A 333 12.29 16.44 -13.13
CA TYR A 333 12.65 15.45 -12.12
C TYR A 333 12.65 14.01 -12.65
N GLN A 334 12.05 13.75 -13.83
CA GLN A 334 12.04 12.43 -14.45
C GLN A 334 13.31 12.25 -15.26
N LYS A 335 13.88 11.05 -15.21
CA LYS A 335 15.07 10.70 -16.01
C LYS A 335 14.82 10.76 -17.52
N ARG A 336 13.56 10.64 -17.94
CA ARG A 336 13.12 10.75 -19.34
C ARG A 336 12.96 12.17 -19.85
N ALA A 337 12.99 13.18 -18.98
CA ALA A 337 12.67 14.56 -19.37
C ALA A 337 13.46 15.08 -20.58
N PRO A 338 14.80 14.85 -20.69
CA PRO A 338 15.56 15.30 -21.86
C PRO A 338 15.08 14.62 -23.15
N GLY A 339 14.82 13.31 -23.10
CA GLY A 339 14.29 12.58 -24.25
C GLY A 339 12.87 13.00 -24.60
N ALA A 340 12.01 13.27 -23.61
CA ALA A 340 10.65 13.74 -23.84
C ALA A 340 10.65 15.13 -24.51
N VAL A 341 11.60 16.01 -24.16
CA VAL A 341 11.83 17.28 -24.86
C VAL A 341 12.17 17.03 -26.33
N ASP A 342 13.07 16.08 -26.61
CA ASP A 342 13.46 15.73 -27.99
C ASP A 342 12.26 15.20 -28.81
N VAL A 343 11.41 14.36 -28.19
CA VAL A 343 10.17 13.84 -28.80
C VAL A 343 9.24 14.99 -29.20
N VAL A 344 9.02 15.97 -28.30
CA VAL A 344 8.12 17.09 -28.60
C VAL A 344 8.70 18.03 -29.65
N ILE A 345 10.02 18.29 -29.63
CA ILE A 345 10.68 19.09 -30.67
C ILE A 345 10.57 18.42 -32.04
N ASP A 346 10.80 17.11 -32.10
CA ASP A 346 10.63 16.33 -33.34
C ASP A 346 9.18 16.39 -33.84
N LEU A 347 8.20 16.14 -32.96
CA LEU A 347 6.78 16.22 -33.29
C LEU A 347 6.38 17.61 -33.81
N ALA A 348 6.85 18.68 -33.15
CA ALA A 348 6.62 20.05 -33.57
C ALA A 348 7.16 20.33 -34.98
N ARG A 349 8.38 19.88 -35.28
CA ARG A 349 8.99 20.01 -36.61
C ARG A 349 8.23 19.23 -37.68
N ARG A 350 7.85 17.98 -37.40
CA ARG A 350 7.08 17.12 -38.32
C ARG A 350 5.69 17.70 -38.62
N THR A 351 5.02 18.24 -37.60
CA THR A 351 3.66 18.80 -37.72
C THR A 351 3.65 20.26 -38.14
N ARG A 352 4.82 20.91 -38.21
CA ARG A 352 4.99 22.35 -38.48
C ARG A 352 4.15 23.22 -37.54
N ARG A 353 4.18 22.87 -36.25
CA ARG A 353 3.54 23.62 -35.17
C ARG A 353 4.59 24.12 -34.21
N ARG A 354 4.36 25.30 -33.66
CA ARG A 354 5.18 25.82 -32.57
C ARG A 354 4.58 25.43 -31.22
N ILE A 355 4.89 24.22 -30.73
CA ILE A 355 4.28 23.68 -29.51
C ILE A 355 4.69 24.51 -28.28
N MET A 356 3.73 24.90 -27.45
CA MET A 356 4.00 25.58 -26.18
C MET A 356 4.46 24.55 -25.13
N LEU A 357 5.75 24.54 -24.79
CA LEU A 357 6.28 23.50 -23.90
C LEU A 357 6.63 24.08 -22.53
N ARG A 358 5.84 23.69 -21.52
CA ARG A 358 6.09 24.05 -20.13
C ARG A 358 7.05 23.07 -19.48
N LEU A 359 8.20 23.58 -19.05
CA LEU A 359 9.16 22.84 -18.26
C LEU A 359 8.95 23.13 -16.77
N VAL A 360 8.57 22.10 -16.02
CA VAL A 360 8.42 22.13 -14.55
C VAL A 360 9.49 21.23 -13.93
N LYS A 361 9.67 21.28 -12.60
CA LYS A 361 10.45 20.25 -11.90
C LYS A 361 9.66 18.95 -11.79
N GLY A 362 8.55 18.96 -11.05
CA GLY A 362 7.66 17.82 -10.84
C GLY A 362 6.93 17.94 -9.50
N ALA A 363 5.77 17.28 -9.38
CA ALA A 363 4.86 17.45 -8.23
C ALA A 363 4.47 16.14 -7.52
N TYR A 364 4.98 14.98 -7.98
CA TYR A 364 4.57 13.66 -7.49
C TYR A 364 5.74 12.86 -6.89
N TRP A 365 6.82 13.54 -6.50
CA TRP A 365 8.13 12.90 -6.27
C TRP A 365 8.08 11.78 -5.23
N ASP A 366 7.47 12.03 -4.08
CA ASP A 366 7.35 11.04 -3.00
C ASP A 366 6.46 9.85 -3.38
N ALA A 367 5.37 10.09 -4.11
CA ALA A 367 4.50 9.06 -4.66
C ALA A 367 5.26 8.16 -5.65
N GLU A 368 6.11 8.73 -6.51
CA GLU A 368 6.95 7.96 -7.44
C GLU A 368 8.00 7.10 -6.72
N ILE A 369 8.59 7.60 -5.63
CA ILE A 369 9.50 6.80 -4.79
C ILE A 369 8.74 5.64 -4.15
N LYS A 370 7.60 5.92 -3.49
CA LYS A 370 6.78 4.90 -2.85
C LYS A 370 6.35 3.82 -3.85
N ARG A 371 5.80 4.24 -5.00
CA ARG A 371 5.29 3.31 -6.02
C ARG A 371 6.40 2.41 -6.57
N ALA A 372 7.57 2.94 -6.92
CA ALA A 372 8.67 2.13 -7.41
C ALA A 372 9.15 1.08 -6.38
N GLN A 373 9.15 1.43 -5.08
CA GLN A 373 9.47 0.49 -4.01
C GLN A 373 8.39 -0.59 -3.83
N VAL A 374 7.11 -0.18 -3.79
CA VAL A 374 5.97 -1.10 -3.65
C VAL A 374 5.94 -2.09 -4.82
N ASP A 375 6.09 -1.60 -6.04
CA ASP A 375 6.04 -2.39 -7.27
C ASP A 375 7.34 -3.21 -7.52
N GLY A 376 8.38 -3.02 -6.70
CA GLY A 376 9.64 -3.77 -6.80
C GLY A 376 10.39 -3.52 -8.12
N LEU A 377 10.32 -2.29 -8.65
CA LEU A 377 10.85 -1.97 -9.97
C LEU A 377 12.38 -1.86 -9.98
N GLU A 378 12.98 -1.91 -11.17
CA GLU A 378 14.44 -1.84 -11.38
C GLU A 378 15.11 -0.59 -10.75
N GLY A 379 14.33 0.49 -10.58
CA GLY A 379 14.78 1.74 -10.00
C GLY A 379 13.69 2.81 -10.06
N PHE A 380 14.06 4.04 -9.75
CA PHE A 380 13.13 5.17 -9.74
C PHE A 380 12.99 5.81 -11.12
N PRO A 381 11.76 6.21 -11.54
CA PRO A 381 11.55 7.00 -12.75
C PRO A 381 12.00 8.46 -12.60
N VAL A 382 12.26 8.88 -11.36
CA VAL A 382 12.68 10.22 -10.96
C VAL A 382 14.07 10.21 -10.34
N PHE A 383 14.72 11.37 -10.30
CA PHE A 383 15.96 11.57 -9.54
C PHE A 383 15.68 11.54 -8.03
N THR A 384 16.61 10.98 -7.25
CA THR A 384 16.49 10.87 -5.79
C THR A 384 17.11 12.03 -5.03
N ARG A 385 17.96 12.84 -5.69
CA ARG A 385 18.48 14.10 -5.14
C ARG A 385 17.83 15.30 -5.83
N LYS A 386 17.50 16.32 -5.05
CA LYS A 386 16.93 17.59 -5.56
C LYS A 386 17.90 18.27 -6.54
N VAL A 387 19.20 18.33 -6.22
CA VAL A 387 20.21 18.97 -7.10
C VAL A 387 20.29 18.31 -8.48
N HIS A 388 20.08 16.99 -8.58
CA HIS A 388 20.04 16.29 -9.88
C HIS A 388 18.85 16.75 -10.74
N THR A 389 17.69 16.99 -10.10
CA THR A 389 16.53 17.58 -10.79
C THR A 389 16.83 18.99 -11.29
N ASP A 390 17.57 19.81 -10.52
CA ASP A 390 17.95 21.15 -10.96
C ASP A 390 18.86 21.10 -12.20
N VAL A 391 19.85 20.19 -12.21
CA VAL A 391 20.74 19.99 -13.37
C VAL A 391 19.94 19.52 -14.59
N ALA A 392 19.04 18.54 -14.42
CA ALA A 392 18.18 18.05 -15.49
C ALA A 392 17.27 19.15 -16.05
N TYR A 393 16.75 20.04 -15.19
CA TYR A 393 15.97 21.20 -15.60
C TYR A 393 16.79 22.13 -16.49
N LEU A 394 18.02 22.46 -16.09
CA LEU A 394 18.90 23.33 -16.85
C LEU A 394 19.33 22.72 -18.20
N ALA A 395 19.61 21.42 -18.23
CA ALA A 395 19.89 20.71 -19.48
C ALA A 395 18.68 20.74 -20.43
N CYS A 396 17.48 20.41 -19.93
CA CYS A 396 16.25 20.51 -20.73
C CYS A 396 15.99 21.94 -21.21
N ALA A 397 16.24 22.95 -20.37
CA ALA A 397 16.05 24.35 -20.74
C ALA A 397 16.96 24.77 -21.91
N ARG A 398 18.22 24.31 -21.91
CA ARG A 398 19.14 24.55 -23.02
C ARG A 398 18.63 23.95 -24.34
N ARG A 399 18.11 22.71 -24.31
CA ARG A 399 17.51 22.07 -25.50
C ARG A 399 16.34 22.87 -26.05
N LEU A 400 15.48 23.38 -25.17
CA LEU A 400 14.32 24.18 -25.58
C LEU A 400 14.72 25.53 -26.19
N LEU A 401 15.71 26.20 -25.59
CA LEU A 401 16.26 27.44 -26.13
C LEU A 401 16.97 27.24 -27.48
N ALA A 402 17.46 26.03 -27.77
CA ALA A 402 18.10 25.68 -29.04
C ALA A 402 17.12 25.36 -30.18
N ALA A 403 15.81 25.28 -29.92
CA ALA A 403 14.78 24.99 -30.92
C ALA A 403 13.61 26.00 -30.93
N PRO A 404 13.88 27.32 -30.95
CA PRO A 404 12.84 28.36 -30.83
C PRO A 404 11.85 28.40 -32.00
N GLU A 405 12.19 27.78 -33.14
CA GLU A 405 11.33 27.59 -34.30
C GLU A 405 10.28 26.49 -34.09
N ALA A 406 10.62 25.47 -33.31
CA ALA A 406 9.77 24.29 -33.09
C ALA A 406 8.93 24.43 -31.82
N VAL A 407 9.46 25.07 -30.78
CA VAL A 407 8.77 25.21 -29.50
C VAL A 407 8.71 26.66 -29.04
N PHE A 408 7.70 26.95 -28.23
CA PHE A 408 7.65 28.13 -27.38
C PHE A 408 7.94 27.68 -25.94
N PRO A 409 9.17 27.88 -25.43
CA PRO A 409 9.55 27.43 -24.11
C PRO A 409 8.85 28.23 -23.00
N GLN A 410 8.31 27.54 -22.01
CA GLN A 410 7.68 28.13 -20.82
C GLN A 410 8.35 27.59 -19.56
N PHE A 411 9.24 28.37 -18.95
CA PHE A 411 10.03 27.93 -17.79
C PHE A 411 9.30 28.19 -16.49
N ALA A 412 8.62 27.17 -15.96
CA ALA A 412 7.89 27.23 -14.70
C ALA A 412 8.82 26.90 -13.52
N THR A 413 9.14 27.91 -12.71
CA THR A 413 10.00 27.76 -11.53
C THR A 413 9.84 28.94 -10.58
N HIS A 414 10.03 28.71 -9.27
CA HIS A 414 10.13 29.78 -8.26
C HIS A 414 11.56 30.00 -7.77
N ASN A 415 12.52 29.25 -8.31
CA ASN A 415 13.91 29.30 -7.86
C ASN A 415 14.67 30.40 -8.62
N ALA A 416 15.15 31.41 -7.89
CA ALA A 416 15.86 32.55 -8.46
C ALA A 416 17.16 32.17 -9.20
N GLN A 417 17.88 31.16 -8.71
CA GLN A 417 19.07 30.62 -9.38
C GLN A 417 18.70 30.05 -10.75
N THR A 418 17.64 29.24 -10.81
CA THR A 418 17.18 28.64 -12.06
C THR A 418 16.74 29.71 -13.07
N VAL A 419 16.03 30.75 -12.61
CA VAL A 419 15.63 31.89 -13.47
C VAL A 419 16.87 32.58 -14.05
N ALA A 420 17.85 32.91 -13.21
CA ALA A 420 19.07 33.59 -13.64
C ALA A 420 19.89 32.73 -14.62
N ALA A 421 20.01 31.43 -14.34
CA ALA A 421 20.69 30.48 -15.20
C ALA A 421 20.05 30.40 -16.60
N VAL A 422 18.71 30.24 -16.68
CA VAL A 422 17.98 30.19 -17.96
C VAL A 422 18.12 31.52 -18.73
N MET A 423 18.07 32.65 -18.03
CA MET A 423 18.29 33.96 -18.68
C MET A 423 19.70 34.10 -19.26
N ALA A 424 20.71 33.60 -18.54
CA ALA A 424 22.09 33.57 -19.03
C ALA A 424 22.25 32.65 -20.25
N MET A 425 21.56 31.50 -20.27
CA MET A 425 21.54 30.60 -21.43
C MET A 425 20.89 31.24 -22.66
N ALA A 426 19.80 31.97 -22.48
CA ALA A 426 19.11 32.63 -23.59
C ALA A 426 19.95 33.78 -24.17
N GLY A 427 20.67 34.52 -23.32
CA GLY A 427 21.52 35.63 -23.74
C GLY A 427 20.74 36.85 -24.26
N PRO A 428 21.45 37.91 -24.67
CA PRO A 428 20.83 39.15 -25.16
C PRO A 428 20.19 39.00 -26.54
N GLU A 429 20.64 38.03 -27.34
CA GLU A 429 20.15 37.81 -28.70
C GLU A 429 18.79 37.13 -28.75
N PHE A 430 18.33 36.53 -27.65
CA PHE A 430 17.02 35.88 -27.56
C PHE A 430 15.94 36.90 -27.17
N PRO A 431 15.00 37.24 -28.08
CA PRO A 431 13.97 38.24 -27.82
C PRO A 431 13.05 37.84 -26.66
N PRO A 432 12.57 38.80 -25.84
CA PRO A 432 11.58 38.54 -24.77
C PRO A 432 10.31 37.84 -25.23
N GLU A 433 9.95 37.97 -26.51
CA GLU A 433 8.72 37.39 -27.10
C GLU A 433 8.87 35.91 -27.46
N ARG A 434 10.08 35.34 -27.40
CA ARG A 434 10.36 33.99 -27.92
C ARG A 434 10.22 32.88 -26.89
N TYR A 435 10.20 33.21 -25.60
CA TYR A 435 9.96 32.32 -24.46
C TYR A 435 9.29 33.09 -23.32
N GLU A 436 8.75 32.39 -22.34
CA GLU A 436 8.26 33.02 -21.10
C GLU A 436 8.69 32.25 -19.86
N PHE A 437 8.66 32.92 -18.72
CA PHE A 437 8.65 32.25 -17.44
C PHE A 437 7.22 31.97 -16.98
N GLN A 438 7.07 31.06 -16.02
CA GLN A 438 5.79 30.85 -15.36
C GLN A 438 5.96 30.70 -13.86
N CYS A 439 4.91 31.07 -13.14
CA CYS A 439 4.86 30.93 -11.70
C CYS A 439 3.45 30.61 -11.24
N LEU A 440 3.34 30.19 -10.00
CA LEU A 440 2.05 29.96 -9.36
C LEU A 440 1.49 31.23 -8.73
N HIS A 441 0.17 31.38 -8.76
CA HIS A 441 -0.57 32.41 -8.03
C HIS A 441 -0.37 32.30 -6.51
N GLY A 442 -0.23 33.44 -5.84
CA GLY A 442 -0.07 33.54 -4.39
C GLY A 442 1.33 33.19 -3.89
N MET A 443 2.30 32.91 -4.77
CA MET A 443 3.64 32.45 -4.38
C MET A 443 4.76 33.09 -5.20
N GLY A 444 4.67 33.07 -6.53
CA GLY A 444 5.78 33.47 -7.39
C GLY A 444 5.85 34.96 -7.73
N GLU A 445 4.78 35.69 -7.47
CA GLU A 445 4.64 37.09 -7.86
C GLU A 445 5.77 38.00 -7.33
N PRO A 446 6.27 37.86 -6.08
CA PRO A 446 7.36 38.70 -5.58
C PRO A 446 8.64 38.61 -6.40
N LEU A 447 9.01 37.41 -6.86
CA LEU A 447 10.15 37.15 -7.74
C LEU A 447 9.90 37.73 -9.14
N TYR A 448 8.75 37.41 -9.73
CA TYR A 448 8.50 37.74 -11.13
C TYR A 448 8.14 39.20 -11.39
N GLN A 449 7.75 39.96 -10.38
CA GLN A 449 7.70 41.42 -10.47
C GLN A 449 9.08 42.03 -10.79
N GLU A 450 10.16 41.45 -10.26
CA GLU A 450 11.52 41.88 -10.61
C GLU A 450 11.90 41.46 -12.04
N VAL A 451 11.46 40.28 -12.46
CA VAL A 451 11.75 39.72 -13.79
C VAL A 451 11.01 40.47 -14.90
N ILE A 452 9.73 40.78 -14.73
CA ILE A 452 8.96 41.55 -15.71
C ILE A 452 9.45 43.00 -15.75
N GLY A 453 9.57 43.65 -14.59
CA GLY A 453 9.88 45.07 -14.51
C GLY A 453 11.33 45.38 -14.87
N ARG A 454 12.29 44.85 -14.10
CA ARG A 454 13.71 45.21 -14.24
C ARG A 454 14.40 44.46 -15.39
N LEU A 455 13.96 43.24 -15.69
CA LEU A 455 14.64 42.35 -16.63
C LEU A 455 13.87 42.17 -17.96
N GLY A 456 12.67 42.72 -18.08
CA GLY A 456 11.91 42.78 -19.33
C GLY A 456 11.50 41.41 -19.89
N ARG A 457 11.32 40.38 -19.05
CA ARG A 457 10.89 39.04 -19.49
C ARG A 457 9.45 38.74 -19.05
N PRO A 458 8.59 38.16 -19.91
CA PRO A 458 7.21 37.88 -19.56
C PRO A 458 7.11 36.74 -18.55
N CYS A 459 6.09 36.82 -17.68
CA CYS A 459 5.72 35.72 -16.79
C CYS A 459 4.22 35.43 -16.85
N ARG A 460 3.86 34.15 -17.01
CA ARG A 460 2.48 33.66 -16.92
C ARG A 460 2.22 33.03 -15.56
N ILE A 461 1.16 33.49 -14.91
CA ILE A 461 0.66 32.95 -13.65
C ILE A 461 -0.24 31.75 -13.95
N TYR A 462 0.13 30.59 -13.42
CA TYR A 462 -0.76 29.45 -13.28
C TYR A 462 -1.76 29.77 -12.15
N ALA A 463 -3.04 29.88 -12.47
CA ALA A 463 -4.06 30.46 -11.61
C ALA A 463 -5.15 29.43 -11.29
N PRO A 464 -5.14 28.84 -10.08
CA PRO A 464 -6.16 27.89 -9.64
C PRO A 464 -7.54 28.53 -9.51
N VAL A 465 -8.57 27.86 -10.02
CA VAL A 465 -9.97 28.28 -10.02
C VAL A 465 -10.84 27.14 -9.53
N GLY A 466 -11.59 27.36 -8.46
CA GLY A 466 -12.52 26.36 -7.95
C GLY A 466 -13.02 26.67 -6.55
N THR A 467 -14.05 25.94 -6.13
CA THR A 467 -14.63 26.06 -4.79
C THR A 467 -13.61 25.67 -3.72
N HIS A 468 -13.84 26.09 -2.48
CA HIS A 468 -13.01 25.66 -1.35
C HIS A 468 -12.95 24.12 -1.26
N GLU A 469 -14.07 23.42 -1.43
CA GLU A 469 -14.09 21.94 -1.41
C GLU A 469 -13.12 21.32 -2.43
N THR A 470 -13.06 21.88 -3.64
CA THR A 470 -12.19 21.41 -4.74
C THR A 470 -10.73 21.75 -4.46
N LEU A 471 -10.45 22.96 -3.95
CA LEU A 471 -9.11 23.41 -3.57
C LEU A 471 -8.49 22.52 -2.50
N LEU A 472 -9.28 22.07 -1.52
CA LEU A 472 -8.77 21.35 -0.36
C LEU A 472 -8.12 19.99 -0.70
N ALA A 473 -8.62 19.26 -1.71
CA ALA A 473 -8.02 17.99 -2.16
C ALA A 473 -6.62 18.22 -2.74
N TYR A 474 -6.44 19.41 -3.33
CA TYR A 474 -5.26 19.83 -4.03
C TYR A 474 -4.24 20.54 -3.11
N LEU A 475 -4.72 21.16 -2.03
CA LEU A 475 -3.95 22.09 -1.21
C LEU A 475 -2.78 21.43 -0.50
N VAL A 476 -2.92 20.20 0.01
CA VAL A 476 -1.81 19.52 0.70
C VAL A 476 -0.63 19.35 -0.25
N ARG A 477 -0.83 18.70 -1.41
CA ARG A 477 0.23 18.53 -2.43
C ARG A 477 0.83 19.87 -2.85
N ARG A 478 0.03 20.92 -2.93
CA ARG A 478 0.50 22.26 -3.27
C ARG A 478 1.39 22.89 -2.20
N LEU A 479 1.05 22.68 -0.93
CA LEU A 479 1.88 23.09 0.21
C LEU A 479 3.17 22.29 0.25
N LEU A 480 3.13 20.98 -0.06
CA LEU A 480 4.31 20.13 -0.13
C LEU A 480 5.33 20.62 -1.16
N GLU A 481 4.85 21.02 -2.35
CA GLU A 481 5.69 21.52 -3.46
C GLU A 481 6.60 22.68 -3.02
N ASN A 482 6.11 23.55 -2.13
CA ASN A 482 6.81 24.78 -1.75
C ASN A 482 7.26 24.81 -0.28
N GLY A 483 6.77 23.91 0.56
CA GLY A 483 7.03 23.83 2.01
C GLY A 483 8.04 22.77 2.43
N ALA A 484 8.53 21.90 1.52
CA ALA A 484 9.61 20.96 1.86
C ALA A 484 10.92 21.69 2.21
N ASN A 485 11.75 21.10 3.08
CA ASN A 485 13.00 21.72 3.56
C ASN A 485 13.99 22.07 2.43
N SER A 486 13.92 21.35 1.31
CA SER A 486 14.74 21.58 0.12
C SER A 486 14.16 22.61 -0.87
N SER A 487 12.95 23.13 -0.60
CA SER A 487 12.27 24.14 -1.43
C SER A 487 12.95 25.50 -1.34
N PHE A 488 13.02 26.21 -2.47
CA PHE A 488 13.54 27.57 -2.49
C PHE A 488 12.64 28.55 -1.73
N ILE A 489 11.31 28.42 -1.83
CA ILE A 489 10.35 29.31 -1.16
C ILE A 489 10.45 29.16 0.36
N HIS A 490 10.61 27.93 0.85
CA HIS A 490 10.86 27.67 2.28
C HIS A 490 12.18 28.31 2.74
N ARG A 491 13.28 28.02 2.04
CA ARG A 491 14.62 28.48 2.45
C ARG A 491 14.85 29.99 2.25
N ILE A 492 14.18 30.67 1.31
CA ILE A 492 14.31 32.13 1.14
C ILE A 492 13.58 32.91 2.24
N ALA A 493 12.50 32.33 2.79
CA ALA A 493 11.72 32.88 3.89
C ALA A 493 12.43 32.75 5.25
N ASP A 494 13.31 31.74 5.38
CA ASP A 494 14.21 31.57 6.51
C ASP A 494 15.35 32.63 6.49
N PRO A 495 15.43 33.49 7.52
CA PRO A 495 16.48 34.51 7.62
C PRO A 495 17.87 33.92 7.91
N ASP A 496 17.95 32.72 8.50
CA ASP A 496 19.20 32.08 8.90
C ASP A 496 19.89 31.38 7.73
N THR A 497 19.16 31.05 6.66
CA THR A 497 19.74 30.52 5.43
C THR A 497 20.53 31.62 4.67
N PRO A 498 21.85 31.47 4.44
CA PRO A 498 22.64 32.40 3.64
C PRO A 498 22.13 32.51 2.19
N LEU A 499 22.19 33.72 1.60
CA LEU A 499 21.80 33.90 0.19
C LEU A 499 22.70 33.09 -0.75
N ASP A 500 23.99 32.96 -0.44
CA ASP A 500 24.95 32.20 -1.24
C ASP A 500 24.54 30.73 -1.37
N ASP A 501 24.01 30.12 -0.31
CA ASP A 501 23.52 28.74 -0.31
C ASP A 501 22.23 28.55 -1.13
N LEU A 502 21.47 29.62 -1.34
CA LEU A 502 20.24 29.62 -2.14
C LEU A 502 20.53 29.79 -3.63
N VAL A 503 21.63 30.48 -3.96
CA VAL A 503 22.00 30.82 -5.32
C VAL A 503 23.20 30.01 -5.83
N ALA A 504 23.69 29.07 -5.03
CA ALA A 504 24.73 28.12 -5.40
C ALA A 504 24.41 27.40 -6.72
N ASP A 505 25.43 27.22 -7.56
CA ASP A 505 25.30 26.57 -8.86
C ASP A 505 25.03 25.06 -8.69
N PRO A 506 23.85 24.54 -9.07
CA PRO A 506 23.53 23.13 -8.96
C PRO A 506 24.41 22.25 -9.84
N VAL A 507 24.98 22.78 -10.93
CA VAL A 507 25.91 22.03 -11.79
C VAL A 507 27.21 21.76 -11.04
N ALA A 508 27.78 22.78 -10.40
CA ALA A 508 28.97 22.64 -9.56
C ALA A 508 28.69 21.73 -8.34
N GLN A 509 27.55 21.90 -7.67
CA GLN A 509 27.15 21.05 -6.54
C GLN A 509 27.04 19.57 -6.95
N ALA A 510 26.36 19.28 -8.05
CA ALA A 510 26.22 17.90 -8.53
C ALA A 510 27.56 17.30 -9.01
N ALA A 511 28.43 18.10 -9.62
CA ALA A 511 29.76 17.67 -10.05
C ALA A 511 30.71 17.39 -8.88
N ALA A 512 30.49 18.04 -7.73
CA ALA A 512 31.28 17.82 -6.52
C ALA A 512 30.94 16.49 -5.80
N LEU A 513 29.80 15.87 -6.09
CA LEU A 513 29.43 14.57 -5.56
C LEU A 513 30.27 13.46 -6.22
N ALA A 514 30.85 12.58 -5.41
CA ALA A 514 31.69 11.48 -5.88
C ALA A 514 31.13 10.13 -5.41
N PRO A 515 30.79 9.19 -6.33
CA PRO A 515 30.75 9.38 -7.79
C PRO A 515 29.64 10.36 -8.23
N VAL A 516 29.82 10.98 -9.40
CA VAL A 516 28.82 11.89 -9.99
C VAL A 516 27.52 11.13 -10.22
N GLY A 517 26.39 11.73 -9.83
CA GLY A 517 25.08 11.10 -9.94
C GLY A 517 24.78 10.06 -8.85
N THR A 518 25.53 10.04 -7.75
CA THR A 518 25.24 9.16 -6.60
C THR A 518 23.81 9.41 -6.07
N PRO A 519 22.96 8.37 -5.97
CA PRO A 519 21.62 8.50 -5.40
C PRO A 519 21.61 9.05 -3.95
N HIS A 520 20.43 9.41 -3.46
CA HIS A 520 20.29 9.89 -2.08
C HIS A 520 20.48 8.73 -1.07
N PRO A 521 21.38 8.83 -0.06
CA PRO A 521 21.78 7.69 0.79
C PRO A 521 20.68 7.18 1.70
N ARG A 522 19.69 8.03 2.02
CA ARG A 522 18.51 7.66 2.83
C ARG A 522 17.32 7.11 2.04
N ILE A 523 17.46 6.94 0.72
CA ILE A 523 16.40 6.38 -0.14
C ILE A 523 16.90 5.02 -0.64
N ALA A 524 16.41 3.94 -0.03
CA ALA A 524 16.73 2.59 -0.46
C ALA A 524 16.15 2.32 -1.85
N ALA A 525 16.96 1.74 -2.74
CA ALA A 525 16.47 1.24 -4.02
C ALA A 525 15.43 0.14 -3.79
N PRO A 526 14.46 -0.08 -4.72
CA PRO A 526 13.43 -1.09 -4.53
C PRO A 526 13.97 -2.50 -4.23
N ARG A 527 15.09 -2.89 -4.87
CA ARG A 527 15.77 -4.18 -4.66
C ARG A 527 16.40 -4.33 -3.27
N ASP A 528 16.80 -3.21 -2.66
CA ASP A 528 17.60 -3.15 -1.43
C ASP A 528 16.76 -2.67 -0.22
N LEU A 529 15.44 -2.85 -0.30
CA LEU A 529 14.49 -2.29 0.67
C LEU A 529 14.68 -2.84 2.11
N PHE A 530 15.23 -4.05 2.24
CA PHE A 530 15.32 -4.75 3.52
C PHE A 530 16.74 -4.66 4.13
N PRO A 531 16.87 -4.16 5.37
CA PRO A 531 18.17 -3.90 6.00
C PRO A 531 18.89 -5.17 6.46
N ASP A 532 18.22 -6.33 6.46
CA ASP A 532 18.80 -7.64 6.78
C ASP A 532 19.66 -8.21 5.64
N GLY A 533 19.81 -7.46 4.54
CA GLY A 533 20.56 -7.87 3.35
C GLY A 533 19.77 -8.79 2.42
N ARG A 534 18.50 -9.07 2.72
CA ARG A 534 17.63 -9.83 1.83
C ARG A 534 17.22 -8.98 0.63
N ALA A 535 17.49 -9.48 -0.57
CA ALA A 535 17.01 -8.86 -1.80
C ALA A 535 15.48 -8.92 -1.89
N ASN A 536 14.84 -7.78 -2.13
CA ASN A 536 13.40 -7.69 -2.40
C ASN A 536 13.05 -8.30 -3.75
N SER A 537 11.86 -8.89 -3.89
CA SER A 537 11.37 -9.42 -5.16
C SER A 537 11.27 -8.35 -6.25
N ALA A 538 11.72 -8.68 -7.47
CA ALA A 538 11.58 -7.80 -8.63
C ALA A 538 10.18 -7.89 -9.24
N GLY A 539 9.57 -6.76 -9.61
CA GLY A 539 8.31 -6.71 -10.35
C GLY A 539 8.47 -6.37 -11.82
N LEU A 540 7.33 -6.11 -12.48
CA LEU A 540 7.27 -5.67 -13.87
C LEU A 540 6.42 -4.40 -13.97
N ASP A 541 6.92 -3.41 -14.71
CA ASP A 541 6.19 -2.19 -15.02
C ASP A 541 5.30 -2.45 -16.24
N LEU A 542 4.02 -2.75 -15.98
CA LEU A 542 3.01 -2.97 -17.02
C LEU A 542 2.57 -1.68 -17.75
N ALA A 543 3.17 -0.53 -17.42
CA ALA A 543 3.05 0.69 -18.20
C ALA A 543 4.23 0.90 -19.18
N ASP A 544 5.32 0.11 -19.07
CA ASP A 544 6.48 0.21 -19.95
C ASP A 544 6.33 -0.69 -21.18
N GLU A 545 6.19 -0.08 -22.36
CA GLU A 545 6.01 -0.77 -23.64
C GLU A 545 7.17 -1.71 -23.97
N ARG A 546 8.39 -1.45 -23.47
CA ARG A 546 9.53 -2.35 -23.69
C ARG A 546 9.34 -3.65 -22.92
N GLN A 547 8.81 -3.55 -21.69
CA GLN A 547 8.51 -4.73 -20.88
C GLN A 547 7.29 -5.48 -21.44
N LEU A 548 6.25 -4.77 -21.89
CA LEU A 548 5.10 -5.39 -22.57
C LEU A 548 5.53 -6.14 -23.86
N ALA A 549 6.39 -5.51 -24.67
CA ALA A 549 6.96 -6.15 -25.86
C ALA A 549 7.82 -7.39 -25.52
N ALA A 550 8.63 -7.30 -24.47
CA ALA A 550 9.45 -8.42 -23.99
C ALA A 550 8.60 -9.57 -23.43
N LEU A 551 7.41 -9.28 -22.88
CA LEU A 551 6.47 -10.27 -22.36
C LEU A 551 5.68 -11.00 -23.45
N ALA A 552 5.38 -10.34 -24.57
CA ALA A 552 4.50 -10.88 -25.60
C ALA A 552 4.98 -12.25 -26.14
N GLY A 553 6.26 -12.38 -26.45
CA GLY A 553 6.86 -13.62 -26.93
C GLY A 553 6.75 -14.77 -25.93
N PRO A 554 7.25 -14.62 -24.69
CA PRO A 554 7.11 -15.61 -23.63
C PRO A 554 5.65 -16.03 -23.33
N LEU A 555 4.71 -15.09 -23.30
CA LEU A 555 3.28 -15.40 -23.04
C LEU A 555 2.67 -16.24 -24.18
N LEU A 556 2.93 -15.87 -25.44
CA LEU A 556 2.50 -16.64 -26.61
C LEU A 556 3.12 -18.05 -26.65
N ALA A 557 4.39 -18.17 -26.23
CA ALA A 557 5.07 -19.45 -26.15
C ALA A 557 4.50 -20.32 -25.02
N ALA A 558 4.28 -19.74 -23.84
CA ALA A 558 3.68 -20.41 -22.70
C ALA A 558 2.26 -20.94 -23.00
N ALA A 559 1.46 -20.18 -23.75
CA ALA A 559 0.13 -20.62 -24.17
C ALA A 559 0.14 -21.88 -25.06
N ARG A 560 1.24 -22.17 -25.76
CA ARG A 560 1.39 -23.33 -26.65
C ARG A 560 2.13 -24.49 -26.00
N ALA A 561 2.76 -24.28 -24.86
CA ALA A 561 3.58 -25.29 -24.21
C ALA A 561 2.69 -26.37 -23.59
N PRO A 562 2.90 -27.66 -23.92
CA PRO A 562 2.16 -28.72 -23.24
C PRO A 562 2.59 -28.73 -21.77
N THR A 563 1.62 -28.60 -20.87
CA THR A 563 1.86 -28.59 -19.42
C THR A 563 1.18 -29.79 -18.79
N LEU A 564 1.93 -30.53 -17.96
CA LEU A 564 1.45 -31.75 -17.30
C LEU A 564 1.86 -31.75 -15.83
N ALA A 565 0.89 -31.82 -14.94
CA ALA A 565 1.12 -32.11 -13.53
C ALA A 565 0.94 -33.61 -13.28
N MET A 566 1.88 -34.25 -12.59
CA MET A 566 1.75 -35.64 -12.17
C MET A 566 2.30 -35.81 -10.75
N PRO A 567 1.98 -36.93 -10.06
CA PRO A 567 2.63 -37.23 -8.80
C PRO A 567 4.13 -37.41 -9.01
N VAL A 568 4.96 -36.72 -8.22
CA VAL A 568 6.42 -36.80 -8.26
C VAL A 568 6.91 -37.28 -6.91
N LEU A 569 7.52 -38.46 -6.88
CA LEU A 569 8.11 -39.08 -5.69
C LEU A 569 9.65 -39.09 -5.82
N ALA A 570 10.34 -39.57 -4.80
CA ALA A 570 11.81 -39.62 -4.74
C ALA A 570 12.50 -40.32 -5.92
N ASN A 571 11.86 -41.33 -6.49
CA ASN A 571 12.36 -42.11 -7.63
C ASN A 571 11.76 -41.66 -8.98
N GLY A 572 11.10 -40.49 -9.01
CA GLY A 572 10.59 -39.88 -10.23
C GLY A 572 9.05 -39.84 -10.33
N PRO A 573 8.55 -39.40 -11.50
CA PRO A 573 7.12 -39.17 -11.71
C PRO A 573 6.31 -40.48 -11.85
N ARG A 574 5.00 -40.42 -11.56
CA ARG A 574 4.04 -41.52 -11.72
C ARG A 574 3.03 -41.22 -12.82
N THR A 575 2.78 -42.20 -13.67
CA THR A 575 1.75 -42.10 -14.72
C THR A 575 0.41 -42.62 -14.22
N GLY A 576 -0.68 -42.25 -14.89
CA GLY A 576 -2.02 -42.61 -14.49
C GLY A 576 -3.06 -42.04 -15.46
N VAL A 577 -4.30 -41.93 -14.99
CA VAL A 577 -5.40 -41.36 -15.78
C VAL A 577 -5.18 -39.87 -15.95
N VAL A 578 -5.07 -39.42 -17.20
CA VAL A 578 -4.86 -38.03 -17.56
C VAL A 578 -6.21 -37.31 -17.64
N ARG A 579 -6.32 -36.15 -16.99
CA ARG A 579 -7.48 -35.26 -17.05
C ARG A 579 -7.08 -33.86 -17.55
N PRO A 580 -7.93 -33.18 -18.34
CA PRO A 580 -7.64 -31.82 -18.76
C PRO A 580 -7.80 -30.83 -17.60
N VAL A 581 -6.96 -29.78 -17.60
CA VAL A 581 -7.12 -28.59 -16.77
C VAL A 581 -7.53 -27.46 -17.72
N CYS A 582 -8.73 -26.91 -17.51
CA CYS A 582 -9.30 -25.89 -18.39
C CYS A 582 -9.18 -24.49 -17.79
N ASN A 583 -9.10 -23.48 -18.64
CA ASN A 583 -9.03 -22.09 -18.24
C ASN A 583 -10.41 -21.63 -17.71
N PRO A 584 -10.51 -21.05 -16.50
CA PRO A 584 -11.79 -20.58 -15.97
C PRO A 584 -12.39 -19.41 -16.75
N ALA A 585 -11.59 -18.68 -17.54
CA ALA A 585 -12.07 -17.57 -18.36
C ALA A 585 -12.70 -18.04 -19.68
N ASP A 586 -12.30 -19.21 -20.16
CA ASP A 586 -12.86 -19.86 -21.34
C ASP A 586 -12.65 -21.37 -21.22
N LEU A 587 -13.71 -22.11 -20.88
CA LEU A 587 -13.62 -23.56 -20.62
C LEU A 587 -13.24 -24.39 -21.87
N ARG A 588 -13.20 -23.76 -23.05
CA ARG A 588 -12.72 -24.37 -24.29
C ARG A 588 -11.19 -24.34 -24.40
N ASP A 589 -10.52 -23.43 -23.68
CA ASP A 589 -9.07 -23.34 -23.60
C ASP A 589 -8.53 -24.38 -22.60
N VAL A 590 -7.90 -25.43 -23.11
CA VAL A 590 -7.21 -26.44 -22.29
C VAL A 590 -5.80 -25.93 -21.97
N VAL A 591 -5.56 -25.64 -20.69
CA VAL A 591 -4.27 -25.11 -20.19
C VAL A 591 -3.20 -26.18 -20.20
N GLY A 592 -3.57 -27.39 -19.80
CA GLY A 592 -2.69 -28.53 -19.69
C GLY A 592 -3.45 -29.77 -19.21
N SER A 593 -2.76 -30.68 -18.56
CA SER A 593 -3.37 -31.89 -18.01
C SER A 593 -2.79 -32.28 -16.67
N VAL A 594 -3.54 -33.07 -15.90
CA VAL A 594 -3.14 -33.57 -14.59
C VAL A 594 -3.33 -35.08 -14.53
N VAL A 595 -2.37 -35.75 -13.90
CA VAL A 595 -2.51 -37.08 -13.31
C VAL A 595 -2.58 -36.88 -11.81
N GLU A 596 -3.62 -37.41 -11.19
CA GLU A 596 -3.78 -37.32 -9.74
C GLU A 596 -3.18 -38.55 -9.04
N ALA A 597 -2.72 -38.33 -7.82
CA ALA A 597 -2.31 -39.36 -6.89
C ALA A 597 -3.54 -40.08 -6.35
N ASP A 598 -3.33 -41.31 -5.90
CA ASP A 598 -4.31 -42.08 -5.13
C ASP A 598 -3.76 -42.36 -3.71
N PRO A 599 -4.57 -42.88 -2.78
CA PRO A 599 -4.10 -43.21 -1.44
C PRO A 599 -2.93 -44.21 -1.39
N VAL A 600 -2.74 -45.06 -2.41
CA VAL A 600 -1.62 -46.00 -2.47
C VAL A 600 -0.32 -45.25 -2.75
N LEU A 601 -0.34 -44.31 -3.69
CA LEU A 601 0.78 -43.41 -3.97
C LEU A 601 1.10 -42.49 -2.80
N VAL A 602 0.09 -42.05 -2.04
CA VAL A 602 0.31 -41.30 -0.78
C VAL A 602 1.15 -42.10 0.20
N ALA A 603 0.78 -43.36 0.45
CA ALA A 603 1.54 -44.24 1.36
C ALA A 603 2.97 -44.51 0.84
N GLU A 604 3.15 -44.61 -0.48
CA GLU A 604 4.48 -44.72 -1.09
C GLU A 604 5.31 -43.45 -0.88
N ALA A 605 4.73 -42.28 -1.12
CA ALA A 605 5.40 -41.00 -0.97
C ALA A 605 5.82 -40.75 0.48
N VAL A 606 4.96 -41.05 1.45
CA VAL A 606 5.26 -40.96 2.89
C VAL A 606 6.47 -41.82 3.24
N ARG A 607 6.53 -43.07 2.78
CA ARG A 607 7.70 -43.95 3.00
C ARG A 607 8.98 -43.38 2.37
N ALA A 608 8.88 -42.79 1.19
CA ALA A 608 10.02 -42.23 0.48
C ALA A 608 10.60 -41.00 1.20
N VAL A 609 9.76 -40.06 1.62
CA VAL A 609 10.22 -38.82 2.30
C VAL A 609 10.84 -39.09 3.68
N ARG A 610 10.42 -40.17 4.36
CA ARG A 610 11.05 -40.59 5.63
C ARG A 610 12.51 -41.01 5.48
N GLN A 611 12.90 -41.47 4.28
CA GLN A 611 14.26 -41.90 3.97
C GLN A 611 15.11 -40.76 3.39
N ALA A 612 14.57 -39.55 3.29
CA ALA A 612 15.26 -38.41 2.73
C ALA A 612 16.40 -37.94 3.63
N SER A 613 17.55 -37.60 3.01
CA SER A 613 18.69 -37.02 3.71
C SER A 613 18.46 -35.58 4.20
N TRP A 614 17.34 -34.95 3.81
CA TRP A 614 17.06 -33.54 4.08
C TRP A 614 17.10 -33.16 5.56
N LEU A 615 16.67 -34.07 6.43
CA LEU A 615 16.69 -33.90 7.89
C LEU A 615 18.08 -33.57 8.45
N SER A 616 19.14 -34.01 7.75
CA SER A 616 20.55 -33.80 8.14
C SER A 616 21.26 -32.64 7.43
N VAL A 617 20.60 -31.97 6.47
CA VAL A 617 21.20 -30.88 5.70
C VAL A 617 21.28 -29.63 6.58
N ALA A 618 22.44 -28.95 6.60
CA ALA A 618 22.66 -27.79 7.47
C ALA A 618 21.75 -26.59 7.08
N PRO A 619 21.30 -25.76 8.05
CA PRO A 619 20.40 -24.62 7.75
C PRO A 619 20.87 -23.69 6.63
N ALA A 620 22.16 -23.38 6.57
CA ALA A 620 22.73 -22.53 5.51
C ALA A 620 22.63 -23.17 4.11
N GLU A 621 22.82 -24.48 4.00
CA GLU A 621 22.68 -25.21 2.74
C GLU A 621 21.20 -25.25 2.30
N ARG A 622 20.28 -25.44 3.25
CA ARG A 622 18.83 -25.35 2.99
C ARG A 622 18.44 -23.95 2.50
N GLY A 623 18.94 -22.91 3.17
CA GLY A 623 18.75 -21.52 2.77
C GLY A 623 19.31 -21.23 1.37
N ALA A 624 20.46 -21.78 1.01
CA ALA A 624 21.04 -21.63 -0.32
C ALA A 624 20.17 -22.25 -1.42
N VAL A 625 19.54 -23.41 -1.18
CA VAL A 625 18.56 -24.00 -2.12
C VAL A 625 17.37 -23.05 -2.33
N LEU A 626 16.79 -22.52 -1.26
CA LEU A 626 15.64 -21.61 -1.36
C LEU A 626 15.98 -20.30 -2.08
N ARG A 627 17.17 -19.73 -1.84
CA ARG A 627 17.63 -18.53 -2.57
C ARG A 627 17.81 -18.78 -4.06
N ARG A 628 18.40 -19.92 -4.44
CA ARG A 628 18.51 -20.31 -5.87
C ARG A 628 17.14 -20.54 -6.50
N ALA A 629 16.20 -21.13 -5.78
CA ALA A 629 14.83 -21.26 -6.25
C ALA A 629 14.18 -19.89 -6.50
N ALA A 630 14.44 -18.91 -5.62
CA ALA A 630 13.95 -17.54 -5.78
C ALA A 630 14.55 -16.85 -7.03
N GLU A 631 15.84 -17.04 -7.31
CA GLU A 631 16.50 -16.55 -8.53
C GLU A 631 15.93 -17.18 -9.79
N LEU A 632 15.75 -18.50 -9.80
CA LEU A 632 15.14 -19.23 -10.91
C LEU A 632 13.68 -18.80 -11.15
N LEU A 633 12.94 -18.54 -10.07
CA LEU A 633 11.55 -18.11 -10.14
C LEU A 633 11.42 -16.70 -10.73
N GLU A 634 12.27 -15.74 -10.31
CA GLU A 634 12.35 -14.41 -10.94
C GLU A 634 12.73 -14.51 -12.41
N ALA A 635 13.74 -15.30 -12.76
CA ALA A 635 14.21 -15.45 -14.14
C ALA A 635 13.16 -16.10 -15.07
N ARG A 636 12.31 -16.98 -14.54
CA ARG A 636 11.23 -17.65 -15.28
C ARG A 636 9.88 -16.92 -15.20
N MET A 637 9.79 -15.78 -14.51
CA MET A 637 8.55 -15.04 -14.32
C MET A 637 7.76 -14.87 -15.62
N PRO A 638 8.32 -14.36 -16.74
CA PRO A 638 7.54 -14.14 -17.97
C PRO A 638 6.76 -15.36 -18.48
N ALA A 639 7.33 -16.57 -18.36
CA ALA A 639 6.66 -17.80 -18.78
C ALA A 639 5.60 -18.26 -17.77
N LEU A 640 5.86 -18.10 -16.48
CA LEU A 640 4.96 -18.50 -15.40
C LEU A 640 3.70 -17.62 -15.35
N LEU A 641 3.82 -16.34 -15.71
CA LEU A 641 2.67 -15.43 -15.80
C LEU A 641 1.59 -16.00 -16.71
N GLY A 642 1.96 -16.52 -17.89
CA GLY A 642 1.01 -17.10 -18.83
C GLY A 642 0.25 -18.31 -18.26
N LEU A 643 0.93 -19.12 -17.44
CA LEU A 643 0.32 -20.27 -16.77
C LEU A 643 -0.62 -19.83 -15.64
N ILE A 644 -0.20 -18.89 -14.79
CA ILE A 644 -1.04 -18.37 -13.69
C ILE A 644 -2.31 -17.71 -14.23
N VAL A 645 -2.17 -16.88 -15.27
CA VAL A 645 -3.31 -16.19 -15.90
C VAL A 645 -4.32 -17.19 -16.46
N ARG A 646 -3.86 -18.23 -17.19
CA ARG A 646 -4.74 -19.20 -17.83
C ARG A 646 -5.28 -20.26 -16.89
N GLU A 647 -4.49 -20.75 -15.93
CA GLU A 647 -4.91 -21.81 -15.00
C GLU A 647 -5.81 -21.25 -13.89
N ALA A 648 -5.42 -20.13 -13.28
CA ALA A 648 -6.10 -19.58 -12.10
C ALA A 648 -6.99 -18.37 -12.39
N GLY A 649 -7.05 -17.91 -13.65
CA GLY A 649 -7.88 -16.78 -14.05
C GLY A 649 -7.42 -15.42 -13.49
N LYS A 650 -6.15 -15.28 -13.11
CA LYS A 650 -5.63 -14.03 -12.53
C LYS A 650 -5.28 -13.01 -13.60
N THR A 651 -5.50 -11.72 -13.32
CA THR A 651 -4.97 -10.64 -14.16
C THR A 651 -3.43 -10.68 -14.17
N LEU A 652 -2.81 -10.12 -15.21
CA LEU A 652 -1.35 -10.07 -15.32
C LEU A 652 -0.69 -9.37 -14.12
N ALA A 653 -1.30 -8.29 -13.61
CA ALA A 653 -0.81 -7.58 -12.43
C ALA A 653 -0.86 -8.47 -11.17
N ASN A 654 -1.95 -9.24 -10.99
CA ASN A 654 -2.05 -10.19 -9.88
C ASN A 654 -1.07 -11.36 -10.01
N ALA A 655 -0.83 -11.84 -11.23
CA ALA A 655 0.17 -12.88 -11.48
C ALA A 655 1.60 -12.40 -11.17
N VAL A 656 1.96 -11.16 -11.52
CA VAL A 656 3.25 -10.56 -11.13
C VAL A 656 3.37 -10.46 -9.61
N GLY A 657 2.33 -9.95 -8.93
CA GLY A 657 2.30 -9.87 -7.47
C GLY A 657 2.47 -11.24 -6.81
N GLU A 658 1.88 -12.28 -7.38
CA GLU A 658 1.98 -13.64 -6.83
C GLU A 658 3.37 -14.26 -7.00
N VAL A 659 4.01 -14.10 -8.16
CA VAL A 659 5.40 -14.55 -8.34
C VAL A 659 6.32 -13.84 -7.36
N ARG A 660 6.13 -12.52 -7.17
CA ARG A 660 6.87 -11.73 -6.18
C ARG A 660 6.71 -12.25 -4.76
N GLU A 661 5.48 -12.53 -4.34
CA GLU A 661 5.19 -13.06 -3.01
C GLU A 661 5.87 -14.43 -2.79
N ALA A 662 5.86 -15.31 -3.79
CA ALA A 662 6.56 -16.60 -3.75
C ALA A 662 8.09 -16.44 -3.60
N VAL A 663 8.68 -15.51 -4.36
CA VAL A 663 10.11 -15.15 -4.25
C VAL A 663 10.44 -14.61 -2.86
N ASP A 664 9.58 -13.74 -2.32
CA ASP A 664 9.79 -13.17 -0.99
C ASP A 664 9.70 -14.23 0.10
N PHE A 665 8.76 -15.18 0.03
CA PHE A 665 8.70 -16.31 0.95
C PHE A 665 9.98 -17.15 0.95
N LEU A 666 10.49 -17.50 -0.24
CA LEU A 666 11.72 -18.28 -0.38
C LEU A 666 12.91 -17.57 0.29
N ARG A 667 13.08 -16.28 0.00
CA ARG A 667 14.19 -15.49 0.55
C ARG A 667 14.04 -15.23 2.04
N TYR A 668 12.81 -14.94 2.50
CA TYR A 668 12.52 -14.67 3.90
C TYR A 668 12.76 -15.92 4.75
N TYR A 669 12.21 -17.07 4.37
CA TYR A 669 12.39 -18.30 5.13
C TYR A 669 13.79 -18.89 5.03
N ALA A 670 14.55 -18.61 3.96
CA ALA A 670 15.98 -18.90 3.95
C ALA A 670 16.72 -18.18 5.09
N ALA A 671 16.47 -16.87 5.27
CA ALA A 671 17.08 -16.08 6.33
C ALA A 671 16.57 -16.49 7.73
N GLU A 672 15.27 -16.72 7.89
CA GLU A 672 14.72 -17.19 9.17
C GLU A 672 15.22 -18.59 9.55
N GLY A 673 15.39 -19.50 8.58
CA GLY A 673 15.90 -20.84 8.81
C GLY A 673 17.33 -20.84 9.31
N GLU A 674 18.18 -19.97 8.77
CA GLU A 674 19.55 -19.75 9.25
C GLU A 674 19.57 -19.15 10.66
N ARG A 675 18.66 -18.20 10.94
CA ARG A 675 18.55 -17.58 12.26
C ARG A 675 18.06 -18.55 13.34
N LEU A 676 17.23 -19.53 12.96
CA LEU A 676 16.75 -20.57 13.86
C LEU A 676 17.89 -21.49 14.35
N GLY A 677 18.93 -21.66 13.53
CA GLY A 677 20.14 -22.40 13.88
C GLY A 677 20.01 -23.93 13.75
N ALA A 678 21.12 -24.63 14.00
CA ALA A 678 21.21 -26.09 13.84
C ALA A 678 20.60 -26.87 15.01
N ASP A 679 20.46 -26.24 16.19
CA ASP A 679 19.89 -26.86 17.39
C ASP A 679 18.37 -27.07 17.28
N ALA A 680 17.72 -26.39 16.33
CA ALA A 680 16.31 -26.57 16.06
C ALA A 680 16.09 -27.80 15.17
N LEU A 681 15.69 -28.90 15.81
CA LEU A 681 15.48 -30.17 15.15
C LEU A 681 14.17 -30.16 14.34
N PRO A 682 14.14 -30.74 13.12
CA PRO A 682 12.90 -30.85 12.34
C PRO A 682 11.87 -31.78 13.02
N LEU A 683 10.58 -31.61 12.69
CA LEU A 683 9.50 -32.49 13.13
C LEU A 683 9.55 -33.87 12.45
N GLY A 684 9.93 -33.90 11.16
CA GLY A 684 9.77 -35.07 10.28
C GLY A 684 8.95 -34.70 9.04
N PRO A 685 8.33 -35.67 8.34
CA PRO A 685 7.50 -35.38 7.17
C PRO A 685 6.35 -34.41 7.47
N VAL A 686 6.24 -33.33 6.70
CA VAL A 686 5.18 -32.32 6.82
C VAL A 686 4.30 -32.34 5.56
N ALA A 687 2.98 -32.41 5.75
CA ALA A 687 2.02 -32.27 4.66
C ALA A 687 1.68 -30.78 4.45
N CYS A 688 1.88 -30.28 3.23
CA CYS A 688 1.50 -28.94 2.81
C CYS A 688 0.30 -29.02 1.87
N ILE A 689 -0.84 -28.48 2.29
CA ILE A 689 -2.10 -28.48 1.54
C ILE A 689 -2.46 -27.02 1.24
N SER A 690 -2.39 -26.65 -0.03
CA SER A 690 -2.51 -25.25 -0.48
C SER A 690 -3.79 -25.00 -1.29
N PRO A 691 -4.30 -23.75 -1.31
CA PRO A 691 -5.53 -23.39 -2.00
C PRO A 691 -5.26 -23.01 -3.47
N TRP A 692 -6.33 -22.93 -4.26
CA TRP A 692 -6.29 -22.56 -5.68
C TRP A 692 -6.15 -21.05 -5.92
N ASN A 693 -6.44 -20.21 -4.92
CA ASN A 693 -6.53 -18.76 -5.12
C ASN A 693 -5.19 -18.03 -5.02
N PHE A 694 -4.18 -18.66 -4.42
CA PHE A 694 -2.76 -18.28 -4.52
C PHE A 694 -1.95 -19.54 -4.80
N PRO A 695 -2.13 -20.11 -6.02
CA PRO A 695 -1.66 -21.43 -6.34
C PRO A 695 -0.13 -21.55 -6.45
N LEU A 696 0.57 -20.42 -6.59
CA LEU A 696 2.03 -20.35 -6.53
C LEU A 696 2.52 -19.81 -5.18
N ALA A 697 2.03 -18.67 -4.72
CA ALA A 697 2.61 -18.00 -3.55
C ALA A 697 2.40 -18.76 -2.25
N ILE A 698 1.16 -19.13 -1.92
CA ILE A 698 0.88 -19.87 -0.67
C ILE A 698 1.44 -21.28 -0.75
N PHE A 699 1.34 -21.96 -1.90
CA PHE A 699 2.00 -23.24 -2.14
C PHE A 699 3.50 -23.16 -1.82
N THR A 700 4.18 -22.17 -2.40
CA THR A 700 5.61 -21.94 -2.19
C THR A 700 5.91 -21.59 -0.73
N GLY A 701 5.13 -20.71 -0.11
CA GLY A 701 5.35 -20.29 1.28
C GLY A 701 5.29 -21.45 2.27
N GLN A 702 4.26 -22.31 2.15
CA GLN A 702 4.12 -23.50 3.00
C GLN A 702 5.29 -24.48 2.80
N VAL A 703 5.60 -24.81 1.54
CA VAL A 703 6.67 -25.76 1.18
C VAL A 703 8.03 -25.23 1.61
N ALA A 704 8.33 -23.96 1.31
CA ALA A 704 9.60 -23.31 1.65
C ALA A 704 9.82 -23.24 3.16
N ALA A 705 8.78 -22.93 3.94
CA ALA A 705 8.87 -22.90 5.39
C ALA A 705 9.20 -24.29 5.98
N ALA A 706 8.49 -25.33 5.54
CA ALA A 706 8.75 -26.70 6.00
C ALA A 706 10.17 -27.15 5.64
N LEU A 707 10.61 -26.89 4.41
CA LEU A 707 11.96 -27.18 3.94
C LEU A 707 13.03 -26.39 4.71
N ALA A 708 12.82 -25.10 4.97
CA ALA A 708 13.74 -24.25 5.73
C ALA A 708 13.96 -24.77 7.15
N ALA A 709 12.88 -25.25 7.79
CA ALA A 709 12.91 -25.90 9.10
C ALA A 709 13.50 -27.33 9.08
N GLY A 710 13.90 -27.85 7.91
CA GLY A 710 14.55 -29.15 7.75
C GLY A 710 13.60 -30.33 7.54
N ASN A 711 12.30 -30.08 7.37
CA ASN A 711 11.29 -31.12 7.19
C ASN A 711 11.21 -31.52 5.71
N PRO A 712 11.20 -32.82 5.37
CA PRO A 712 10.80 -33.24 4.04
C PRO A 712 9.28 -33.05 3.86
N VAL A 713 8.84 -32.78 2.64
CA VAL A 713 7.50 -32.25 2.35
C VAL A 713 6.68 -33.16 1.45
N LEU A 714 5.41 -33.31 1.79
CA LEU A 714 4.36 -33.92 0.95
C LEU A 714 3.41 -32.81 0.53
N ALA A 715 3.53 -32.34 -0.70
CA ALA A 715 2.78 -31.18 -1.21
C ALA A 715 1.56 -31.61 -2.01
N LYS A 716 0.36 -31.26 -1.51
CA LYS A 716 -0.93 -31.45 -2.18
C LYS A 716 -1.47 -30.07 -2.62
N PRO A 717 -1.35 -29.69 -3.89
CA PRO A 717 -2.00 -28.48 -4.40
C PRO A 717 -3.51 -28.66 -4.50
N ALA A 718 -4.26 -27.56 -4.61
CA ALA A 718 -5.68 -27.61 -4.94
C ALA A 718 -5.89 -28.28 -6.31
N GLU A 719 -7.00 -29.03 -6.45
CA GLU A 719 -7.30 -29.75 -7.69
C GLU A 719 -7.52 -28.84 -8.90
N GLU A 720 -7.88 -27.57 -8.67
CA GLU A 720 -8.11 -26.59 -9.74
C GLU A 720 -6.81 -26.04 -10.34
N THR A 721 -5.70 -26.06 -9.59
CA THR A 721 -4.44 -25.41 -9.99
C THR A 721 -3.18 -26.29 -9.82
N PRO A 722 -3.14 -27.51 -10.40
CA PRO A 722 -2.03 -28.44 -10.21
C PRO A 722 -0.79 -28.11 -11.07
N LEU A 723 -0.94 -27.41 -12.20
CA LEU A 723 0.11 -27.18 -13.19
C LEU A 723 1.16 -26.20 -12.68
N ILE A 724 0.75 -25.06 -12.13
CA ILE A 724 1.69 -24.09 -11.57
C ILE A 724 2.42 -24.63 -10.34
N ALA A 725 1.76 -25.48 -9.54
CA ALA A 725 2.40 -26.19 -8.45
C ALA A 725 3.48 -27.16 -8.96
N ALA A 726 3.21 -27.89 -10.05
CA ALA A 726 4.19 -28.74 -10.70
C ALA A 726 5.39 -27.95 -11.24
N ALA A 727 5.15 -26.79 -11.87
CA ALA A 727 6.21 -25.90 -12.33
C ALA A 727 7.10 -25.40 -11.17
N MET A 728 6.50 -25.10 -10.01
CA MET A 728 7.26 -24.69 -8.83
C MET A 728 8.09 -25.84 -8.23
N VAL A 729 7.56 -27.06 -8.21
CA VAL A 729 8.31 -28.25 -7.78
C VAL A 729 9.51 -28.51 -8.71
N GLU A 730 9.33 -28.33 -10.02
CA GLU A 730 10.44 -28.39 -10.98
C GLU A 730 11.53 -27.37 -10.63
N ILE A 731 11.14 -26.11 -10.36
CA ILE A 731 12.04 -25.02 -9.95
C ILE A 731 12.82 -25.37 -8.68
N LEU A 732 12.16 -25.93 -7.67
CA LEU A 732 12.83 -26.38 -6.44
C LEU A 732 13.85 -27.48 -6.69
N HIS A 733 13.52 -28.47 -7.53
CA HIS A 733 14.48 -29.51 -7.91
C HIS A 733 15.67 -28.95 -8.70
N MET A 734 15.44 -28.04 -9.65
CA MET A 734 16.53 -27.35 -10.36
C MET A 734 17.40 -26.50 -9.46
N ALA A 735 16.84 -25.94 -8.37
CA ALA A 735 17.60 -25.23 -7.35
C ALA A 735 18.50 -26.14 -6.50
N GLY A 736 18.45 -27.46 -6.72
CA GLY A 736 19.25 -28.45 -6.02
C GLY A 736 18.54 -29.12 -4.85
N LEU A 737 17.21 -29.05 -4.78
CA LEU A 737 16.45 -29.82 -3.79
C LEU A 737 16.57 -31.32 -4.09
N PRO A 738 16.97 -32.17 -3.13
CA PRO A 738 17.08 -33.62 -3.36
C PRO A 738 15.71 -34.24 -3.69
N PRO A 739 15.61 -35.19 -4.65
CA PRO A 739 14.33 -35.80 -5.07
C PRO A 739 13.46 -36.38 -3.93
N GLY A 740 14.06 -36.79 -2.80
CA GLY A 740 13.31 -37.29 -1.63
C GLY A 740 12.84 -36.22 -0.65
N ALA A 741 13.30 -34.97 -0.75
CA ALA A 741 12.95 -33.90 0.19
C ALA A 741 11.57 -33.30 -0.08
N LEU A 742 11.01 -33.47 -1.27
CA LEU A 742 9.69 -32.98 -1.67
C LEU A 742 9.02 -34.00 -2.58
N SER A 743 7.80 -34.40 -2.25
CA SER A 743 6.91 -35.15 -3.15
C SER A 743 5.70 -34.30 -3.51
N LEU A 744 5.39 -34.23 -4.81
CA LEU A 744 4.18 -33.58 -5.32
C LEU A 744 3.08 -34.63 -5.47
N LEU A 745 1.90 -34.35 -4.93
CA LEU A 745 0.75 -35.25 -4.92
C LEU A 745 -0.50 -34.48 -5.38
N PRO A 746 -0.67 -34.19 -6.69
CA PRO A 746 -1.88 -33.58 -7.21
C PRO A 746 -3.06 -34.51 -6.94
N GLY A 747 -4.24 -33.98 -6.65
CA GLY A 747 -5.38 -34.81 -6.25
C GLY A 747 -6.52 -33.98 -5.69
N ASP A 748 -7.62 -34.64 -5.35
CA ASP A 748 -8.74 -34.03 -4.64
C ASP A 748 -8.58 -34.09 -3.11
N GLY A 749 -9.66 -33.79 -2.38
CA GLY A 749 -9.69 -33.88 -0.92
C GLY A 749 -9.38 -35.27 -0.34
N ALA A 750 -9.56 -36.37 -1.08
CA ALA A 750 -9.26 -37.72 -0.58
C ALA A 750 -7.74 -37.94 -0.45
N VAL A 751 -6.95 -37.39 -1.37
CA VAL A 751 -5.47 -37.39 -1.26
C VAL A 751 -5.02 -36.59 -0.03
N GLY A 752 -5.62 -35.42 0.19
CA GLY A 752 -5.37 -34.61 1.38
C GLY A 752 -5.74 -35.34 2.68
N ALA A 753 -6.89 -35.99 2.73
CA ALA A 753 -7.34 -36.77 3.88
C ALA A 753 -6.42 -37.96 4.18
N ALA A 754 -5.95 -38.66 3.14
CA ALA A 754 -5.00 -39.76 3.29
C ALA A 754 -3.67 -39.29 3.91
N LEU A 755 -3.14 -38.13 3.48
CA LEU A 755 -1.95 -37.53 4.07
C LEU A 755 -2.14 -37.20 5.56
N VAL A 756 -3.27 -36.58 5.92
CA VAL A 756 -3.55 -36.17 7.30
C VAL A 756 -3.72 -37.38 8.22
N ALA A 757 -4.32 -38.45 7.72
CA ALA A 757 -4.57 -39.68 8.47
C ALA A 757 -3.30 -40.52 8.72
N ASP A 758 -2.27 -40.39 7.89
CA ASP A 758 -1.03 -41.16 8.01
C ASP A 758 -0.27 -40.82 9.30
N ARG A 759 0.21 -41.85 10.02
CA ARG A 759 0.87 -41.71 11.32
C ARG A 759 2.29 -41.15 11.22
N ASP A 760 2.93 -41.28 10.07
CA ASP A 760 4.29 -40.80 9.86
C ASP A 760 4.33 -39.31 9.46
N VAL A 761 3.18 -38.69 9.17
CA VAL A 761 3.09 -37.24 8.96
C VAL A 761 3.13 -36.54 10.31
N CYS A 762 4.24 -35.83 10.55
CA CYS A 762 4.58 -35.18 11.82
C CYS A 762 4.06 -33.74 11.92
N GLY A 763 3.50 -33.17 10.86
CA GLY A 763 2.89 -31.83 10.88
C GLY A 763 2.06 -31.57 9.64
N VAL A 764 1.08 -30.68 9.75
CA VAL A 764 0.21 -30.26 8.65
C VAL A 764 0.20 -28.74 8.56
N VAL A 765 0.50 -28.23 7.37
CA VAL A 765 0.31 -26.82 7.02
C VAL A 765 -0.81 -26.75 6.00
N PHE A 766 -1.93 -26.16 6.38
CA PHE A 766 -3.15 -26.09 5.60
C PHE A 766 -3.54 -24.63 5.37
N THR A 767 -3.96 -24.31 4.15
CA THR A 767 -4.68 -23.07 3.87
C THR A 767 -5.89 -23.37 2.99
N GLY A 768 -7.08 -22.96 3.44
CA GLY A 768 -8.34 -23.27 2.77
C GLY A 768 -9.56 -22.94 3.63
N SER A 769 -10.69 -23.63 3.42
CA SER A 769 -11.92 -23.31 4.16
C SER A 769 -11.86 -23.74 5.64
N THR A 770 -12.60 -23.02 6.50
CA THR A 770 -12.73 -23.34 7.92
C THR A 770 -13.32 -24.75 8.14
N ASP A 771 -14.24 -25.20 7.29
CA ASP A 771 -14.86 -26.52 7.40
C ASP A 771 -13.86 -27.66 7.15
N VAL A 772 -13.00 -27.51 6.13
CA VAL A 772 -11.94 -28.49 5.85
C VAL A 772 -10.89 -28.46 6.94
N ALA A 773 -10.50 -27.29 7.43
CA ALA A 773 -9.56 -27.18 8.56
C ALA A 773 -10.08 -27.90 9.81
N ARG A 774 -11.37 -27.79 10.12
CA ARG A 774 -12.02 -28.52 11.23
C ARG A 774 -11.98 -30.03 11.01
N ALA A 775 -12.24 -30.50 9.80
CA ALA A 775 -12.13 -31.93 9.46
C ALA A 775 -10.69 -32.44 9.66
N ILE A 776 -9.68 -31.68 9.21
CA ILE A 776 -8.26 -31.98 9.42
C ILE A 776 -7.95 -32.04 10.92
N ARG A 777 -8.39 -31.04 11.70
CA ARG A 777 -8.16 -30.98 13.15
C ARG A 777 -8.75 -32.18 13.89
N ARG A 778 -9.96 -32.60 13.52
CA ARG A 778 -10.63 -33.79 14.08
C ARG A 778 -9.87 -35.07 13.73
N GLN A 779 -9.40 -35.20 12.49
CA GLN A 779 -8.60 -36.34 12.07
C GLN A 779 -7.28 -36.42 12.84
N LEU A 780 -6.55 -35.30 12.97
CA LEU A 780 -5.29 -35.25 13.71
C LEU A 780 -5.46 -35.58 15.20
N ALA A 781 -6.59 -35.21 15.81
CA ALA A 781 -6.87 -35.51 17.21
C ALA A 781 -6.96 -37.01 17.53
N THR A 782 -7.17 -37.86 16.51
CA THR A 782 -7.22 -39.31 16.68
C THR A 782 -5.85 -39.97 16.89
N ARG A 783 -4.76 -39.20 16.76
CA ARG A 783 -3.38 -39.68 16.86
C ARG A 783 -2.47 -38.69 17.56
N LEU A 784 -1.35 -39.21 18.07
CA LEU A 784 -0.23 -38.40 18.57
C LEU A 784 0.96 -38.58 17.61
N GLY A 785 1.84 -37.58 17.61
CA GLY A 785 3.11 -37.64 16.90
C GLY A 785 4.09 -38.66 17.52
N PRO A 786 5.24 -38.91 16.88
CA PRO A 786 6.25 -39.85 17.38
C PRO A 786 6.81 -39.50 18.78
N ASP A 787 6.78 -38.23 19.14
CA ASP A 787 7.15 -37.70 20.47
C ASP A 787 6.04 -37.86 21.53
N GLY A 788 4.88 -38.41 21.14
CA GLY A 788 3.71 -38.55 21.98
C GLY A 788 3.00 -37.22 22.27
N ARG A 789 3.18 -36.20 21.42
CA ARG A 789 2.51 -34.89 21.52
C ARG A 789 1.46 -34.73 20.41
N PRO A 790 0.55 -33.74 20.49
CA PRO A 790 -0.41 -33.48 19.42
C PRO A 790 0.33 -33.02 18.17
N VAL A 791 -0.06 -33.54 17.02
CA VAL A 791 0.55 -33.21 15.73
C VAL A 791 0.32 -31.72 15.42
N PRO A 792 1.37 -30.92 15.17
CA PRO A 792 1.21 -29.52 14.82
C PRO A 792 0.34 -29.33 13.57
N LEU A 793 -0.70 -28.51 13.72
CA LEU A 793 -1.51 -27.98 12.63
C LEU A 793 -1.30 -26.47 12.58
N ILE A 794 -0.88 -25.98 11.41
CA ILE A 794 -1.02 -24.57 11.02
C ILE A 794 -2.17 -24.53 10.04
N ALA A 795 -3.28 -23.92 10.42
CA ALA A 795 -4.45 -23.77 9.56
C ALA A 795 -4.80 -22.30 9.40
N GLU A 796 -4.54 -21.76 8.21
CA GLU A 796 -4.97 -20.42 7.81
C GLU A 796 -6.26 -20.55 6.98
N THR A 797 -7.28 -19.78 7.31
CA THR A 797 -8.63 -19.95 6.74
C THR A 797 -9.26 -18.61 6.35
N GLY A 798 -10.57 -18.61 6.10
CA GLY A 798 -11.30 -17.47 5.55
C GLY A 798 -11.52 -16.29 6.51
N GLY A 799 -12.20 -15.25 6.03
CA GLY A 799 -12.51 -14.06 6.81
C GLY A 799 -13.82 -13.40 6.40
N GLN A 800 -14.53 -12.81 7.36
CA GLN A 800 -15.61 -11.86 7.12
C GLN A 800 -15.07 -10.43 7.26
N ASN A 801 -14.13 -10.06 6.38
CA ASN A 801 -13.33 -8.86 6.53
C ASN A 801 -14.17 -7.59 6.36
N ALA A 802 -13.96 -6.62 7.26
CA ALA A 802 -14.69 -5.37 7.27
C ALA A 802 -13.77 -4.15 7.11
N MET A 803 -14.30 -3.07 6.55
CA MET A 803 -13.67 -1.75 6.52
C MET A 803 -14.61 -0.72 7.12
N LEU A 804 -14.16 -0.01 8.14
CA LEU A 804 -14.90 1.11 8.73
C LEU A 804 -14.42 2.42 8.12
N VAL A 805 -15.36 3.24 7.65
CA VAL A 805 -15.08 4.54 7.06
C VAL A 805 -15.90 5.60 7.80
N ASP A 806 -15.20 6.51 8.46
CA ASP A 806 -15.82 7.66 9.11
C ASP A 806 -15.93 8.86 8.15
N SER A 807 -16.63 9.91 8.60
CA SER A 807 -16.88 11.10 7.80
C SER A 807 -15.65 12.00 7.55
N SER A 808 -14.50 11.69 8.17
CA SER A 808 -13.23 12.40 7.95
C SER A 808 -12.41 11.83 6.78
N ALA A 809 -12.77 10.63 6.31
CA ALA A 809 -12.10 9.98 5.20
C ALA A 809 -12.31 10.74 3.87
N LEU A 810 -11.33 10.64 2.96
CA LEU A 810 -11.46 11.15 1.59
C LEU A 810 -12.21 10.11 0.73
N PRO A 811 -13.43 10.40 0.22
CA PRO A 811 -14.23 9.42 -0.52
C PRO A 811 -13.51 8.83 -1.73
N GLU A 812 -12.69 9.62 -2.43
CA GLU A 812 -11.97 9.18 -3.63
C GLU A 812 -10.93 8.10 -3.31
N GLN A 813 -10.20 8.25 -2.20
CA GLN A 813 -9.27 7.23 -1.70
C GLN A 813 -10.02 5.97 -1.24
N VAL A 814 -11.11 6.16 -0.49
CA VAL A 814 -11.96 5.05 -0.02
C VAL A 814 -12.47 4.23 -1.19
N VAL A 815 -12.99 4.86 -2.24
CA VAL A 815 -13.51 4.15 -3.42
C VAL A 815 -12.42 3.35 -4.10
N GLY A 816 -11.23 3.93 -4.34
CA GLY A 816 -10.11 3.20 -4.94
C GLY A 816 -9.70 1.97 -4.11
N ASP A 817 -9.56 2.15 -2.80
CA ASP A 817 -9.18 1.07 -1.88
C ASP A 817 -10.27 -0.01 -1.72
N VAL A 818 -11.54 0.37 -1.76
CA VAL A 818 -12.69 -0.55 -1.74
C VAL A 818 -12.75 -1.37 -3.01
N LEU A 819 -12.61 -0.75 -4.19
CA LEU A 819 -12.61 -1.48 -5.47
C LEU A 819 -11.49 -2.52 -5.51
N ALA A 820 -10.27 -2.11 -5.14
CA ALA A 820 -9.14 -3.02 -5.03
C ALA A 820 -9.41 -4.13 -4.01
N SER A 821 -9.89 -3.80 -2.81
CA SER A 821 -10.07 -4.79 -1.75
C SER A 821 -11.21 -5.78 -2.02
N ALA A 822 -12.29 -5.35 -2.65
CA ALA A 822 -13.50 -6.18 -2.82
C ALA A 822 -13.50 -6.97 -4.14
N PHE A 823 -12.96 -6.40 -5.22
CA PHE A 823 -13.16 -6.94 -6.57
C PHE A 823 -11.88 -7.41 -7.28
N ASP A 824 -10.70 -7.03 -6.82
CA ASP A 824 -9.43 -7.60 -7.32
C ASP A 824 -9.46 -9.13 -7.22
N SER A 825 -8.92 -9.82 -8.23
CA SER A 825 -8.96 -11.29 -8.33
C SER A 825 -10.40 -11.86 -8.22
N ALA A 826 -11.41 -11.11 -8.68
CA ALA A 826 -12.83 -11.43 -8.50
C ALA A 826 -13.24 -11.65 -7.03
N GLY A 827 -12.61 -10.93 -6.10
CA GLY A 827 -12.87 -11.08 -4.66
C GLY A 827 -12.42 -12.43 -4.09
N GLN A 828 -11.61 -13.20 -4.82
CA GLN A 828 -11.14 -14.54 -4.42
C GLN A 828 -9.86 -14.46 -3.56
N ARG A 829 -9.72 -13.44 -2.73
CA ARG A 829 -8.67 -13.35 -1.72
C ARG A 829 -9.28 -13.60 -0.36
N CYS A 830 -8.59 -14.34 0.52
CA CYS A 830 -9.03 -14.46 1.91
C CYS A 830 -9.05 -13.11 2.63
N SER A 831 -8.22 -12.15 2.19
CA SER A 831 -8.18 -10.76 2.66
C SER A 831 -9.16 -9.81 1.98
N ALA A 832 -10.01 -10.29 1.05
CA ALA A 832 -10.90 -9.41 0.31
C ALA A 832 -11.94 -8.76 1.23
N LEU A 833 -12.27 -7.51 0.96
CA LEU A 833 -13.27 -6.74 1.70
C LEU A 833 -14.66 -7.35 1.47
N ARG A 834 -15.30 -7.81 2.55
CA ARG A 834 -16.64 -8.41 2.50
C ARG A 834 -17.72 -7.42 2.95
N VAL A 835 -17.40 -6.55 3.91
CA VAL A 835 -18.33 -5.59 4.49
C VAL A 835 -17.71 -4.19 4.58
N LEU A 836 -18.24 -3.25 3.81
CA LEU A 836 -17.94 -1.83 3.94
C LEU A 836 -18.93 -1.18 4.90
N CYS A 837 -18.44 -0.63 6.00
CA CYS A 837 -19.22 0.10 6.99
C CYS A 837 -19.03 1.60 6.78
N LEU A 838 -20.04 2.28 6.26
CA LEU A 838 -20.01 3.73 5.99
C LEU A 838 -20.75 4.49 7.08
N GLN A 839 -20.14 5.55 7.60
CA GLN A 839 -20.85 6.47 8.47
C GLN A 839 -21.99 7.16 7.70
N GLU A 840 -23.17 7.27 8.33
CA GLU A 840 -24.42 7.70 7.71
C GLU A 840 -24.28 9.00 6.88
N GLU A 841 -23.56 10.00 7.40
CA GLU A 841 -23.47 11.33 6.81
C GLU A 841 -22.69 11.38 5.48
N ILE A 842 -21.86 10.38 5.19
CA ILE A 842 -21.07 10.31 3.94
C ILE A 842 -21.51 9.16 3.03
N ALA A 843 -22.44 8.31 3.48
CA ALA A 843 -22.75 7.06 2.82
C ALA A 843 -23.31 7.26 1.40
N ASP A 844 -24.26 8.18 1.19
CA ASP A 844 -24.86 8.38 -0.15
C ASP A 844 -23.85 8.89 -1.18
N ARG A 845 -23.04 9.89 -0.82
CA ARG A 845 -21.99 10.44 -1.70
C ARG A 845 -20.97 9.35 -2.05
N THR A 846 -20.48 8.62 -1.04
CA THR A 846 -19.48 7.58 -1.22
C THR A 846 -20.06 6.42 -2.05
N LEU A 847 -21.32 6.03 -1.84
CA LEU A 847 -21.98 4.99 -2.63
C LEU A 847 -22.20 5.39 -4.09
N ALA A 848 -22.56 6.65 -4.36
CA ALA A 848 -22.68 7.15 -5.72
C ALA A 848 -21.34 7.10 -6.46
N LEU A 849 -20.26 7.54 -5.83
CA LEU A 849 -18.90 7.43 -6.40
C LEU A 849 -18.47 5.97 -6.57
N LEU A 850 -18.71 5.12 -5.56
CA LEU A 850 -18.34 3.72 -5.58
C LEU A 850 -19.05 2.95 -6.70
N THR A 851 -20.36 3.12 -6.83
CA THR A 851 -21.15 2.44 -7.87
C THR A 851 -20.80 2.94 -9.28
N GLY A 852 -20.56 4.25 -9.43
CA GLY A 852 -20.07 4.81 -10.68
C GLY A 852 -18.68 4.27 -11.07
N ALA A 853 -17.75 4.17 -10.12
CA ALA A 853 -16.41 3.64 -10.38
C ALA A 853 -16.42 2.12 -10.59
N MET A 854 -17.31 1.41 -9.90
CA MET A 854 -17.55 -0.03 -10.10
C MET A 854 -18.05 -0.32 -11.53
N ALA A 855 -18.85 0.57 -12.12
CA ALA A 855 -19.31 0.44 -13.51
C ALA A 855 -18.19 0.58 -14.55
N GLU A 856 -17.04 1.16 -14.17
CA GLU A 856 -15.88 1.34 -15.04
C GLU A 856 -14.96 0.11 -15.08
N LEU A 857 -15.19 -0.90 -14.24
CA LEU A 857 -14.42 -2.13 -14.20
C LEU A 857 -14.70 -3.00 -15.43
N ARG A 858 -13.64 -3.51 -16.07
CA ARG A 858 -13.73 -4.49 -17.14
C ARG A 858 -13.66 -5.90 -16.59
N VAL A 859 -14.76 -6.63 -16.71
CA VAL A 859 -14.83 -8.07 -16.42
C VAL A 859 -14.60 -8.84 -17.72
N GLY A 860 -13.67 -9.79 -17.74
CA GLY A 860 -13.39 -10.56 -18.95
C GLY A 860 -12.16 -11.48 -18.87
N ASP A 861 -11.66 -11.90 -20.03
CA ASP A 861 -10.47 -12.75 -20.12
C ASP A 861 -9.23 -12.02 -19.59
N PRO A 862 -8.56 -12.53 -18.54
CA PRO A 862 -7.38 -11.91 -17.95
C PRO A 862 -6.13 -11.96 -18.85
N ALA A 863 -6.16 -12.68 -19.98
CA ALA A 863 -5.13 -12.60 -21.01
C ALA A 863 -5.07 -11.21 -21.69
N HIS A 864 -6.11 -10.40 -21.54
CA HIS A 864 -6.11 -9.00 -21.97
C HIS A 864 -5.62 -8.09 -20.84
N LEU A 865 -4.64 -7.23 -21.12
CA LEU A 865 -4.11 -6.27 -20.15
C LEU A 865 -5.21 -5.31 -19.62
N SER A 866 -6.25 -5.08 -20.41
CA SER A 866 -7.36 -4.20 -20.04
C SER A 866 -8.40 -4.81 -19.10
N THR A 867 -8.28 -6.10 -18.77
CA THR A 867 -9.20 -6.77 -17.85
C THR A 867 -8.81 -6.42 -16.41
N ASP A 868 -9.78 -5.93 -15.64
CA ASP A 868 -9.62 -5.59 -14.22
C ASP A 868 -10.06 -6.75 -13.31
N VAL A 869 -11.10 -7.48 -13.72
CA VAL A 869 -11.69 -8.58 -12.95
C VAL A 869 -11.78 -9.83 -13.83
N GLY A 870 -11.04 -10.87 -13.44
CA GLY A 870 -11.06 -12.18 -14.10
C GLY A 870 -12.25 -13.06 -13.69
N PRO A 871 -12.26 -14.34 -14.10
CA PRO A 871 -13.30 -15.30 -13.74
C PRO A 871 -13.20 -15.76 -12.28
N LEU A 872 -14.28 -16.38 -11.80
CA LEU A 872 -14.23 -17.30 -10.67
C LEU A 872 -13.58 -18.62 -11.08
N ILE A 873 -12.95 -19.32 -10.14
CA ILE A 873 -12.17 -20.52 -10.45
C ILE A 873 -12.96 -21.67 -11.09
N GLY A 874 -14.28 -21.74 -10.86
CA GLY A 874 -15.09 -22.82 -11.41
C GLY A 874 -16.59 -22.66 -11.19
N VAL A 875 -17.34 -23.59 -11.77
CA VAL A 875 -18.81 -23.56 -11.82
C VAL A 875 -19.43 -23.63 -10.43
N ALA A 876 -18.93 -24.50 -9.55
CA ALA A 876 -19.46 -24.66 -8.19
C ALA A 876 -19.32 -23.36 -7.36
N ALA A 877 -18.21 -22.64 -7.51
CA ALA A 877 -18.00 -21.34 -6.88
C ALA A 877 -19.01 -20.32 -7.41
N ARG A 878 -19.12 -20.18 -8.74
CA ARG A 878 -20.09 -19.30 -9.41
C ARG A 878 -21.51 -19.54 -8.91
N ASP A 879 -21.96 -20.78 -8.92
CA ASP A 879 -23.35 -21.12 -8.58
C ASP A 879 -23.64 -20.86 -7.09
N THR A 880 -22.68 -21.15 -6.21
CA THR A 880 -22.80 -20.86 -4.78
C THR A 880 -22.93 -19.36 -4.50
N ILE A 881 -22.15 -18.53 -5.20
CA ILE A 881 -22.17 -17.07 -5.03
C ILE A 881 -23.42 -16.48 -5.65
N ALA A 882 -23.82 -16.94 -6.85
CA ALA A 882 -25.07 -16.53 -7.50
C ALA A 882 -26.28 -16.80 -6.60
N ALA A 883 -26.35 -17.99 -5.98
CA ALA A 883 -27.40 -18.33 -5.04
C ALA A 883 -27.46 -17.40 -3.82
N HIS A 884 -26.31 -16.93 -3.33
CA HIS A 884 -26.27 -15.92 -2.25
C HIS A 884 -26.83 -14.57 -2.71
N ILE A 885 -26.48 -14.13 -3.92
CA ILE A 885 -26.98 -12.87 -4.49
C ILE A 885 -28.51 -12.94 -4.64
N GLU A 886 -29.04 -14.05 -5.19
CA GLU A 886 -30.50 -14.25 -5.31
C GLU A 886 -31.18 -14.29 -3.94
N ALA A 887 -30.62 -15.00 -2.96
CA ALA A 887 -31.19 -15.05 -1.61
C ALA A 887 -31.24 -13.67 -0.93
N MET A 888 -30.26 -12.80 -1.18
CA MET A 888 -30.29 -11.42 -0.70
C MET A 888 -31.33 -10.57 -1.45
N ARG A 889 -31.52 -10.82 -2.76
CA ARG A 889 -32.55 -10.16 -3.57
C ARG A 889 -33.95 -10.51 -3.07
N GLU A 890 -34.20 -11.79 -2.80
CA GLU A 890 -35.47 -12.29 -2.25
C GLU A 890 -35.78 -11.71 -0.87
N ARG A 891 -34.76 -11.37 -0.08
CA ARG A 891 -34.90 -10.64 1.20
C ARG A 891 -35.14 -9.13 1.03
N GLY A 892 -35.26 -8.63 -0.20
CA GLY A 892 -35.53 -7.23 -0.49
C GLY A 892 -34.31 -6.31 -0.34
N ARG A 893 -33.08 -6.85 -0.36
CA ARG A 893 -31.86 -6.03 -0.32
C ARG A 893 -31.63 -5.32 -1.65
N ARG A 894 -31.10 -4.09 -1.57
CA ARG A 894 -30.70 -3.36 -2.78
C ARG A 894 -29.42 -3.96 -3.32
N ILE A 895 -29.41 -4.27 -4.61
CA ILE A 895 -28.29 -4.89 -5.31
C ILE A 895 -27.93 -4.05 -6.52
N THR A 896 -26.66 -3.69 -6.63
CA THR A 896 -26.08 -3.02 -7.79
C THR A 896 -25.00 -3.92 -8.39
N GLN A 897 -25.03 -4.15 -9.70
CA GLN A 897 -24.05 -4.99 -10.39
C GLN A 897 -23.38 -4.21 -11.52
N ALA A 898 -22.07 -4.40 -11.69
CA ALA A 898 -21.34 -3.87 -12.83
C ALA A 898 -21.77 -4.56 -14.14
N PRO A 899 -21.52 -3.94 -15.31
CA PRO A 899 -21.74 -4.60 -16.58
C PRO A 899 -20.90 -5.88 -16.72
N LEU A 900 -21.49 -6.93 -17.29
CA LEU A 900 -20.80 -8.17 -17.65
C LEU A 900 -20.76 -8.29 -19.18
N SER A 901 -19.57 -8.49 -19.76
CA SER A 901 -19.42 -8.64 -21.21
C SER A 901 -20.08 -9.93 -21.72
N GLU A 902 -20.57 -9.92 -22.96
CA GLU A 902 -21.04 -11.14 -23.65
C GLU A 902 -19.91 -12.16 -23.86
N ASP A 903 -18.66 -11.71 -23.93
CA ASP A 903 -17.48 -12.56 -24.06
C ASP A 903 -17.27 -13.49 -22.84
N CYS A 904 -17.87 -13.15 -21.70
CA CYS A 904 -17.77 -13.93 -20.47
C CYS A 904 -18.57 -15.25 -20.49
N HIS A 905 -19.39 -15.51 -21.52
CA HIS A 905 -20.34 -16.63 -21.49
C HIS A 905 -19.68 -18.02 -21.57
N TYR A 906 -18.45 -18.12 -22.08
CA TYR A 906 -17.70 -19.37 -22.16
C TYR A 906 -16.90 -19.69 -20.88
N GLY A 907 -16.82 -18.73 -19.94
CA GLY A 907 -16.12 -18.89 -18.67
C GLY A 907 -17.05 -18.86 -17.45
N THR A 908 -16.45 -18.85 -16.27
CA THR A 908 -17.16 -18.84 -14.99
C THR A 908 -17.11 -17.47 -14.33
N PHE A 909 -17.88 -16.52 -14.84
CA PHE A 909 -17.89 -15.14 -14.34
C PHE A 909 -19.12 -14.79 -13.51
N LEU A 910 -18.97 -13.80 -12.63
CA LEU A 910 -20.04 -13.02 -12.04
C LEU A 910 -19.65 -11.54 -12.07
N ALA A 911 -20.65 -10.67 -12.25
CA ALA A 911 -20.43 -9.24 -12.15
C ALA A 911 -20.01 -8.85 -10.73
N PRO A 912 -19.06 -7.90 -10.56
CA PRO A 912 -18.89 -7.15 -9.33
C PRO A 912 -20.24 -6.68 -8.80
N THR A 913 -20.55 -7.08 -7.57
CA THR A 913 -21.88 -6.93 -6.97
C THR A 913 -21.77 -6.21 -5.63
N LEU A 914 -22.59 -5.18 -5.44
CA LEU A 914 -22.77 -4.45 -4.19
C LEU A 914 -24.15 -4.77 -3.62
N ILE A 915 -24.22 -5.15 -2.34
CA ILE A 915 -25.46 -5.48 -1.63
C ILE A 915 -25.57 -4.60 -0.37
N GLU A 916 -26.60 -3.76 -0.27
CA GLU A 916 -26.85 -3.00 0.96
C GLU A 916 -27.55 -3.88 2.00
N ILE A 917 -26.97 -4.01 3.19
CA ILE A 917 -27.47 -4.80 4.34
C ILE A 917 -27.82 -3.89 5.52
N ALA A 918 -28.72 -4.35 6.39
CA ALA A 918 -29.13 -3.60 7.58
C ALA A 918 -28.24 -3.90 8.78
N GLU A 919 -27.78 -5.16 8.92
CA GLU A 919 -26.95 -5.60 10.03
C GLU A 919 -25.94 -6.68 9.63
N ILE A 920 -24.81 -6.74 10.34
CA ILE A 920 -23.77 -7.76 10.12
C ILE A 920 -24.33 -9.18 10.25
N GLY A 921 -25.32 -9.37 11.13
CA GLY A 921 -25.94 -10.66 11.44
C GLY A 921 -26.62 -11.35 10.24
N GLU A 922 -26.88 -10.63 9.14
CA GLU A 922 -27.41 -11.22 7.91
C GLU A 922 -26.42 -12.14 7.20
N LEU A 923 -25.12 -11.95 7.46
CA LEU A 923 -24.03 -12.73 6.88
C LEU A 923 -23.68 -13.89 7.79
N LYS A 924 -24.05 -15.11 7.37
CA LYS A 924 -23.83 -16.33 8.17
C LYS A 924 -22.52 -17.06 7.87
N ARG A 925 -21.94 -16.82 6.70
CA ARG A 925 -20.70 -17.44 6.21
C ARG A 925 -19.96 -16.49 5.30
N GLU A 926 -18.70 -16.80 5.02
CA GLU A 926 -17.94 -16.10 3.98
C GLU A 926 -18.56 -16.36 2.59
N VAL A 927 -18.59 -15.32 1.76
CA VAL A 927 -18.96 -15.39 0.33
C VAL A 927 -17.70 -15.10 -0.48
N PHE A 928 -17.09 -16.14 -1.04
CA PHE A 928 -15.76 -16.08 -1.65
C PHE A 928 -15.80 -15.64 -3.12
N GLY A 929 -16.28 -14.42 -3.38
CA GLY A 929 -16.43 -13.87 -4.73
C GLY A 929 -16.52 -12.34 -4.75
N PRO A 930 -16.85 -11.74 -5.91
CA PRO A 930 -16.83 -10.29 -6.10
C PRO A 930 -18.12 -9.65 -5.56
N VAL A 931 -18.43 -9.91 -4.28
CA VAL A 931 -19.65 -9.44 -3.60
C VAL A 931 -19.27 -8.61 -2.38
N LEU A 932 -19.49 -7.30 -2.50
CA LEU A 932 -19.32 -6.32 -1.42
C LEU A 932 -20.65 -6.10 -0.72
N HIS A 933 -20.71 -6.27 0.59
CA HIS A 933 -21.84 -5.84 1.40
C HIS A 933 -21.58 -4.44 1.94
N VAL A 934 -22.59 -3.58 1.97
CA VAL A 934 -22.49 -2.22 2.52
C VAL A 934 -23.46 -2.09 3.68
N LEU A 935 -22.95 -1.63 4.83
CA LEU A 935 -23.71 -1.32 6.01
C LEU A 935 -23.52 0.15 6.37
N ARG A 936 -24.63 0.85 6.65
CA ARG A 936 -24.61 2.24 7.13
C ARG A 936 -24.65 2.24 8.66
N TYR A 937 -23.89 3.11 9.31
CA TYR A 937 -23.91 3.21 10.76
C TYR A 937 -23.90 4.67 11.25
N PRO A 938 -24.67 5.00 12.31
CA PRO A 938 -24.52 6.28 12.99
C PRO A 938 -23.25 6.27 13.85
N ARG A 939 -22.54 7.40 13.93
CA ARG A 939 -21.27 7.52 14.67
C ARG A 939 -21.32 7.00 16.12
N ALA A 940 -22.47 7.18 16.79
CA ALA A 940 -22.71 6.72 18.16
C ALA A 940 -22.83 5.20 18.31
N ALA A 941 -23.17 4.47 17.24
CA ALA A 941 -23.27 3.00 17.25
C ALA A 941 -21.98 2.30 16.84
N ARG A 942 -20.88 3.04 16.65
CA ARG A 942 -19.57 2.51 16.23
C ARG A 942 -19.14 1.31 17.08
N ASP A 943 -19.18 1.45 18.40
CA ASP A 943 -18.65 0.42 19.30
C ASP A 943 -19.52 -0.86 19.26
N ALA A 944 -20.84 -0.70 19.13
CA ALA A 944 -21.76 -1.82 18.92
C ALA A 944 -21.51 -2.53 17.57
N LEU A 945 -21.20 -1.77 16.52
CA LEU A 945 -20.81 -2.31 15.23
C LEU A 945 -19.49 -3.10 15.31
N LEU A 946 -18.47 -2.56 15.98
CA LEU A 946 -17.21 -3.27 16.20
C LEU A 946 -17.42 -4.59 16.96
N ALA A 947 -18.28 -4.56 17.99
CA ALA A 947 -18.68 -5.76 18.71
C ALA A 947 -19.41 -6.78 17.81
N ALA A 948 -20.30 -6.33 16.92
CA ALA A 948 -20.99 -7.18 15.97
C ALA A 948 -20.04 -7.82 14.94
N ILE A 949 -19.03 -7.07 14.47
CA ILE A 949 -17.98 -7.58 13.58
C ILE A 949 -17.16 -8.66 14.29
N ASN A 950 -16.72 -8.40 15.53
CA ASN A 950 -16.00 -9.38 16.34
C ASN A 950 -16.84 -10.64 16.62
N ALA A 951 -18.15 -10.48 16.81
CA ALA A 951 -19.10 -11.57 17.06
C ALA A 951 -19.28 -12.53 15.87
N THR A 952 -18.83 -12.16 14.67
CA THR A 952 -18.77 -13.11 13.53
C THR A 952 -17.82 -14.28 13.81
N GLY A 953 -16.90 -14.12 14.76
CA GLY A 953 -15.88 -15.11 15.12
C GLY A 953 -14.67 -15.14 14.16
N TYR A 954 -14.73 -14.43 13.03
CA TYR A 954 -13.57 -14.23 12.15
C TYR A 954 -12.66 -13.11 12.67
N GLY A 955 -11.44 -13.06 12.14
CA GLY A 955 -10.44 -12.08 12.59
C GLY A 955 -9.20 -12.04 11.70
N LEU A 956 -9.38 -11.97 10.38
CA LEU A 956 -8.28 -11.97 9.41
C LEU A 956 -7.79 -10.54 9.09
N THR A 957 -8.46 -9.82 8.19
CA THR A 957 -8.11 -8.43 7.85
C THR A 957 -9.21 -7.44 8.26
N PHE A 958 -8.80 -6.24 8.67
CA PHE A 958 -9.71 -5.14 8.95
C PHE A 958 -9.17 -3.80 8.48
N GLY A 959 -10.04 -2.96 7.91
CA GLY A 959 -9.73 -1.63 7.42
C GLY A 959 -10.29 -0.52 8.27
N VAL A 960 -9.57 0.58 8.38
CA VAL A 960 -10.10 1.84 8.87
C VAL A 960 -9.66 3.00 7.97
N HIS A 961 -10.62 3.76 7.48
CA HIS A 961 -10.38 5.06 6.86
C HIS A 961 -10.84 6.16 7.81
N SER A 962 -9.87 6.92 8.33
CA SER A 962 -10.07 8.04 9.24
C SER A 962 -8.81 8.91 9.26
N ARG A 963 -8.99 10.22 9.37
CA ARG A 963 -7.93 11.21 9.58
C ARG A 963 -7.72 11.57 11.06
N ILE A 964 -8.47 10.93 11.96
CA ILE A 964 -8.46 11.20 13.39
C ILE A 964 -7.68 10.09 14.09
N ASP A 965 -6.54 10.42 14.69
CA ASP A 965 -5.65 9.43 15.30
C ASP A 965 -6.32 8.76 16.51
N GLU A 966 -7.07 9.53 17.33
CA GLU A 966 -7.94 9.01 18.40
C GLU A 966 -8.90 7.92 17.88
N THR A 967 -9.59 8.15 16.76
CA THR A 967 -10.54 7.17 16.20
C THR A 967 -9.81 5.93 15.68
N VAL A 968 -8.68 6.09 15.00
CA VAL A 968 -7.86 4.96 14.54
C VAL A 968 -7.39 4.11 15.73
N ALA A 969 -6.89 4.75 16.79
CA ALA A 969 -6.40 4.06 17.99
C ALA A 969 -7.52 3.29 18.70
N GLU A 970 -8.68 3.92 18.90
CA GLU A 970 -9.86 3.29 19.52
C GLU A 970 -10.35 2.08 18.72
N VAL A 971 -10.53 2.25 17.40
CA VAL A 971 -11.01 1.19 16.51
C VAL A 971 -10.00 0.03 16.46
N CYS A 972 -8.71 0.32 16.29
CA CYS A 972 -7.67 -0.71 16.24
C CYS A 972 -7.48 -1.43 17.58
N GLY A 973 -7.73 -0.75 18.70
CA GLY A 973 -7.70 -1.34 20.04
C GLY A 973 -8.90 -2.25 20.33
N ALA A 974 -10.06 -1.96 19.76
CA ALA A 974 -11.29 -2.74 19.98
C ALA A 974 -11.49 -3.89 18.98
N ILE A 975 -10.98 -3.78 17.75
CA ILE A 975 -11.24 -4.76 16.70
C ILE A 975 -10.41 -6.04 16.86
N ALA A 976 -11.07 -7.17 16.63
CA ALA A 976 -10.50 -8.47 16.85
C ALA A 976 -9.82 -9.09 15.59
N ALA A 977 -8.90 -8.39 14.91
CA ALA A 977 -8.27 -8.90 13.68
C ALA A 977 -6.73 -9.02 13.72
N GLY A 978 -6.17 -9.94 12.93
CA GLY A 978 -4.74 -10.20 12.83
C GLY A 978 -3.97 -9.19 11.96
N ASN A 979 -4.58 -8.67 10.90
CA ASN A 979 -4.00 -7.66 10.01
C ASN A 979 -4.91 -6.43 9.95
N LEU A 980 -4.40 -5.28 10.38
CA LEU A 980 -5.09 -4.00 10.39
C LEU A 980 -4.48 -3.07 9.34
N TYR A 981 -5.31 -2.39 8.57
CA TYR A 981 -4.89 -1.47 7.52
C TYR A 981 -5.56 -0.12 7.73
N VAL A 982 -4.76 0.94 7.76
CA VAL A 982 -5.20 2.32 8.02
C VAL A 982 -4.98 3.17 6.77
N ASN A 983 -6.05 3.75 6.24
CA ASN A 983 -6.07 4.62 5.06
C ASN A 983 -5.43 4.00 3.80
N ARG A 984 -5.71 2.71 3.57
CA ARG A 984 -5.27 1.91 2.42
C ARG A 984 -6.16 0.67 2.25
N ASN A 985 -6.05 0.01 1.10
CA ASN A 985 -6.65 -1.30 0.85
C ASN A 985 -6.21 -2.41 1.83
N LEU A 986 -6.97 -3.52 1.85
CA LEU A 986 -6.81 -4.66 2.79
C LEU A 986 -6.02 -5.84 2.23
N ILE A 987 -5.52 -5.73 1.00
CA ILE A 987 -5.01 -6.87 0.24
C ILE A 987 -3.50 -6.73 0.00
N GLY A 988 -2.87 -7.80 -0.50
CA GLY A 988 -1.46 -7.76 -0.90
C GLY A 988 -0.51 -7.57 0.28
N ALA A 989 -0.73 -8.30 1.38
CA ALA A 989 0.21 -8.33 2.50
C ALA A 989 1.60 -8.79 2.02
N VAL A 990 2.64 -8.04 2.36
CA VAL A 990 4.01 -8.29 1.91
C VAL A 990 4.77 -9.09 2.96
N VAL A 991 5.40 -10.19 2.53
CA VAL A 991 6.19 -11.10 3.37
C VAL A 991 7.28 -10.34 4.13
N GLY A 992 7.35 -10.54 5.45
CA GLY A 992 8.32 -9.86 6.32
C GLY A 992 8.01 -8.39 6.64
N VAL A 993 6.99 -7.81 6.01
CA VAL A 993 6.56 -6.41 6.24
C VAL A 993 5.20 -6.37 6.92
N GLN A 994 4.22 -7.10 6.37
CA GLN A 994 2.96 -7.38 7.00
C GLN A 994 2.75 -8.90 7.13
N PRO A 995 3.43 -9.58 8.07
CA PRO A 995 3.13 -10.96 8.40
C PRO A 995 1.63 -11.23 8.39
N PHE A 996 1.22 -12.25 7.66
CA PHE A 996 -0.18 -12.44 7.29
C PHE A 996 -0.78 -13.65 7.99
N GLY A 997 -1.94 -13.45 8.59
CA GLY A 997 -2.67 -14.52 9.27
C GLY A 997 -3.66 -13.97 10.29
N GLY A 998 -4.70 -14.74 10.56
CA GLY A 998 -5.82 -14.32 11.39
C GLY A 998 -5.75 -14.82 12.83
N ARG A 999 -6.89 -14.72 13.51
CA ARG A 999 -7.19 -15.43 14.75
C ARG A 999 -8.58 -16.06 14.68
N ASN A 1000 -8.94 -16.82 15.71
CA ASN A 1000 -10.27 -17.39 15.88
C ASN A 1000 -10.67 -18.29 14.68
N LEU A 1001 -11.81 -18.04 14.03
CA LEU A 1001 -12.25 -18.79 12.84
C LEU A 1001 -11.38 -18.57 11.61
N SER A 1002 -10.52 -17.54 11.61
CA SER A 1002 -9.64 -17.20 10.48
C SER A 1002 -8.30 -17.91 10.51
N GLY A 1003 -7.90 -18.49 11.64
CA GLY A 1003 -6.73 -19.35 11.65
C GLY A 1003 -6.14 -19.60 13.04
N THR A 1004 -5.24 -20.58 13.07
CA THR A 1004 -4.51 -20.97 14.29
C THR A 1004 -3.32 -20.06 14.57
N GLY A 1005 -2.76 -19.45 13.52
CA GLY A 1005 -1.39 -18.95 13.49
C GLY A 1005 -0.37 -20.09 13.57
N PRO A 1006 0.94 -19.77 13.62
CA PRO A 1006 1.53 -18.43 13.49
C PRO A 1006 1.39 -17.84 12.07
N LYS A 1007 1.61 -16.54 11.93
CA LYS A 1007 1.48 -15.81 10.67
C LYS A 1007 2.50 -16.24 9.62
N ALA A 1008 2.01 -16.48 8.40
CA ALA A 1008 2.87 -16.66 7.23
C ALA A 1008 3.69 -15.39 6.97
N GLY A 1009 4.94 -15.56 6.54
CA GLY A 1009 5.88 -14.46 6.33
C GLY A 1009 6.26 -13.72 7.62
N GLY A 1010 5.99 -14.35 8.78
CA GLY A 1010 6.29 -13.82 10.10
C GLY A 1010 7.38 -14.60 10.83
N PRO A 1011 7.98 -13.98 11.86
CA PRO A 1011 9.14 -14.51 12.56
C PRO A 1011 8.83 -15.70 13.49
N LEU A 1012 7.55 -16.01 13.74
CA LEU A 1012 7.15 -17.18 14.54
C LEU A 1012 6.88 -18.43 13.70
N TYR A 1013 6.82 -18.30 12.38
CA TYR A 1013 6.31 -19.37 11.50
C TYR A 1013 7.15 -20.65 11.58
N LEU A 1014 8.47 -20.54 11.37
CA LEU A 1014 9.37 -21.71 11.35
C LEU A 1014 9.45 -22.40 12.71
N ARG A 1015 9.24 -21.68 13.81
CA ARG A 1015 9.26 -22.25 15.17
C ARG A 1015 8.18 -23.30 15.39
N ARG A 1016 7.10 -23.25 14.60
CA ARG A 1016 6.01 -24.24 14.68
C ARG A 1016 6.32 -25.52 13.92
N LEU A 1017 7.35 -25.50 13.08
CA LEU A 1017 7.79 -26.57 12.19
C LEU A 1017 9.07 -27.26 12.69
N VAL A 1018 9.44 -27.06 13.96
CA VAL A 1018 10.57 -27.73 14.62
C VAL A 1018 10.10 -28.43 15.89
N ALA A 1019 10.82 -29.48 16.27
CA ALA A 1019 10.58 -30.24 17.49
C ALA A 1019 11.10 -29.47 18.71
N GLY A 1020 10.34 -29.53 19.80
CA GLY A 1020 10.69 -28.87 21.06
C GLY A 1020 10.38 -27.36 21.10
N ALA A 1021 10.71 -26.73 22.23
CA ALA A 1021 10.55 -25.29 22.40
C ALA A 1021 11.84 -24.57 21.99
N SER A 1022 11.74 -23.66 21.01
CA SER A 1022 12.84 -22.78 20.64
C SER A 1022 13.26 -21.91 21.84
N THR A 1023 14.54 -21.93 22.19
CA THR A 1023 15.14 -21.06 23.22
C THR A 1023 15.47 -19.66 22.70
N ALA A 1024 15.44 -19.45 21.38
CA ALA A 1024 15.66 -18.15 20.78
C ALA A 1024 14.63 -17.12 21.29
N PRO A 1025 15.06 -15.89 21.63
CA PRO A 1025 14.16 -14.85 22.15
C PRO A 1025 13.08 -14.51 21.11
N LEU A 1026 11.92 -14.08 21.60
CA LEU A 1026 10.85 -13.59 20.72
C LEU A 1026 11.32 -12.30 19.99
N PRO A 1027 10.81 -12.04 18.78
CA PRO A 1027 11.23 -10.92 17.92
C PRO A 1027 10.67 -9.55 18.38
N ALA A 1028 10.64 -9.31 19.70
CA ALA A 1028 10.22 -8.06 20.32
C ALA A 1028 11.34 -7.55 21.25
N PRO A 1029 11.51 -6.22 21.39
CA PRO A 1029 12.46 -5.66 22.35
C PRO A 1029 12.12 -6.18 23.76
N PRO A 1030 13.13 -6.45 24.60
CA PRO A 1030 12.91 -6.90 25.97
C PRO A 1030 12.05 -5.86 26.70
N GLY A 1031 10.79 -6.19 26.92
CA GLY A 1031 9.86 -5.38 27.69
C GLY A 1031 9.98 -5.64 29.20
N VAL A 1032 9.15 -4.96 29.97
CA VAL A 1032 8.98 -5.29 31.39
C VAL A 1032 8.19 -6.60 31.46
N PRO A 1033 8.65 -7.61 32.23
CA PRO A 1033 7.87 -8.83 32.45
C PRO A 1033 6.48 -8.49 32.96
N GLU A 1034 5.49 -9.30 32.57
CA GLU A 1034 4.10 -9.01 32.88
C GLU A 1034 3.87 -8.94 34.42
N PRO A 1035 3.23 -7.89 34.95
CA PRO A 1035 3.07 -7.71 36.40
C PRO A 1035 2.37 -8.86 37.13
N THR A 1036 1.32 -9.45 36.55
CA THR A 1036 0.63 -10.62 37.13
C THR A 1036 1.52 -11.87 37.13
N ALA A 1037 2.40 -12.05 36.13
CA ALA A 1037 3.39 -13.12 36.15
C ALA A 1037 4.41 -12.92 37.27
N LEU A 1038 4.85 -11.69 37.53
CA LEU A 1038 5.73 -11.36 38.65
C LEU A 1038 5.03 -11.54 40.00
N ALA A 1039 3.77 -11.13 40.13
CA ALA A 1039 2.94 -11.32 41.32
C ALA A 1039 2.74 -12.82 41.60
N TRP A 1040 2.47 -13.63 40.57
CA TRP A 1040 2.43 -15.09 40.68
C TRP A 1040 3.75 -15.67 41.16
N CYS A 1041 4.88 -15.23 40.61
CA CYS A 1041 6.19 -15.69 41.07
C CYS A 1041 6.48 -15.27 42.52
N ALA A 1042 6.02 -14.09 42.96
CA ALA A 1042 6.15 -13.67 44.35
C ALA A 1042 5.28 -14.52 45.29
N HIS A 1043 4.04 -14.82 44.89
CA HIS A 1043 3.14 -15.74 45.59
C HIS A 1043 3.75 -17.14 45.72
N LEU A 1044 4.30 -17.68 44.62
CA LEU A 1044 5.02 -18.95 44.63
C LEU A 1044 6.25 -18.94 45.54
N ALA A 1045 6.98 -17.82 45.62
CA ALA A 1045 8.25 -17.75 46.35
C ALA A 1045 8.11 -18.04 47.85
N VAL A 1046 6.93 -17.82 48.43
CA VAL A 1046 6.63 -18.10 49.84
C VAL A 1046 6.66 -19.60 50.14
N ARG A 1047 6.21 -20.44 49.19
CA ARG A 1047 6.00 -21.89 49.38
C ARG A 1047 6.94 -22.76 48.54
N ALA A 1048 7.42 -22.25 47.41
CA ALA A 1048 8.24 -22.95 46.43
C ALA A 1048 9.22 -21.98 45.71
N PRO A 1049 10.32 -21.58 46.37
CA PRO A 1049 11.25 -20.56 45.86
C PRO A 1049 11.91 -20.94 44.52
N ASP A 1050 12.26 -22.22 44.32
CA ASP A 1050 12.88 -22.69 43.08
C ASP A 1050 11.91 -22.57 41.88
N TRP A 1051 10.62 -22.82 42.11
CA TRP A 1051 9.58 -22.68 41.08
C TRP A 1051 9.36 -21.21 40.72
N ALA A 1052 9.44 -20.31 41.71
CA ALA A 1052 9.38 -18.88 41.48
C ALA A 1052 10.56 -18.36 40.64
N VAL A 1053 11.77 -18.89 40.82
CA VAL A 1053 12.94 -18.55 39.99
C VAL A 1053 12.71 -18.98 38.54
N ARG A 1054 12.23 -20.22 38.35
CA ARG A 1054 11.90 -20.73 37.02
C ARG A 1054 10.77 -19.93 36.35
N GLY A 1055 9.73 -19.59 37.09
CA GLY A 1055 8.63 -18.73 36.63
C GLY A 1055 9.12 -17.34 36.20
N ARG A 1056 10.03 -16.72 36.97
CA ARG A 1056 10.65 -15.44 36.59
C ARG A 1056 11.47 -15.55 35.31
N ALA A 1057 12.21 -16.64 35.12
CA ALA A 1057 12.94 -16.88 33.87
C ALA A 1057 11.99 -17.06 32.67
N LEU A 1058 10.82 -17.67 32.88
CA LEU A 1058 9.77 -17.76 31.87
C LEU A 1058 9.17 -16.39 31.53
N ALA A 1059 8.83 -15.59 32.55
CA ALA A 1059 8.33 -14.23 32.38
C ALA A 1059 9.35 -13.32 31.67
N ALA A 1060 10.65 -13.47 31.95
CA ALA A 1060 11.70 -12.69 31.27
C ALA A 1060 11.86 -13.02 29.78
N ARG A 1061 11.44 -14.22 29.34
CA ARG A 1061 11.48 -14.65 27.92
C ARG A 1061 10.26 -14.19 27.12
N CYS A 1062 9.23 -13.67 27.79
CA CYS A 1062 7.97 -13.29 27.18
C CYS A 1062 7.58 -11.87 27.58
N THR A 1063 7.65 -10.94 26.64
CA THR A 1063 7.26 -9.55 26.90
C THR A 1063 6.29 -9.09 25.82
N PRO A 1064 4.97 -9.35 26.00
CA PRO A 1064 3.94 -8.62 25.27
C PRO A 1064 4.21 -7.12 25.41
N GLY A 1065 4.16 -6.36 24.31
CA GLY A 1065 4.73 -5.01 24.32
C GLY A 1065 4.21 -4.10 23.20
N PRO A 1066 4.73 -2.86 23.12
CA PRO A 1066 4.21 -1.80 22.25
C PRO A 1066 4.34 -2.10 20.74
N GLY A 1067 5.11 -3.12 20.38
CA GLY A 1067 5.36 -3.58 19.01
C GLY A 1067 6.70 -3.13 18.44
N VAL A 1068 7.05 -3.66 17.27
CA VAL A 1068 8.26 -3.38 16.50
C VAL A 1068 7.86 -2.88 15.12
N ALA A 1069 8.47 -1.77 14.70
CA ALA A 1069 8.32 -1.31 13.32
C ALA A 1069 9.08 -2.26 12.39
N LEU A 1070 8.39 -2.85 11.42
CA LEU A 1070 8.98 -3.68 10.38
C LEU A 1070 9.45 -2.79 9.22
N PRO A 1071 10.66 -3.04 8.65
CA PRO A 1071 11.13 -2.34 7.47
C PRO A 1071 10.17 -2.52 6.28
N GLY A 1072 10.00 -1.48 5.47
CA GLY A 1072 9.08 -1.50 4.34
C GLY A 1072 9.23 -0.24 3.48
N PRO A 1073 8.33 -0.04 2.50
CA PRO A 1073 8.39 1.11 1.61
C PRO A 1073 8.15 2.42 2.37
N VAL A 1074 8.67 3.52 1.81
CA VAL A 1074 8.39 4.87 2.32
C VAL A 1074 6.90 5.20 2.22
N GLY A 1075 6.42 6.10 3.08
CA GLY A 1075 5.01 6.50 3.10
C GLY A 1075 4.09 5.41 3.67
N GLU A 1076 4.68 4.44 4.38
CA GLU A 1076 3.99 3.42 5.16
C GLU A 1076 4.69 3.23 6.51
N ARG A 1077 3.89 2.91 7.54
CA ARG A 1077 4.39 2.43 8.83
C ARG A 1077 3.78 1.07 9.12
N ASN A 1078 4.63 0.06 9.27
CA ASN A 1078 4.22 -1.32 9.52
C ASN A 1078 4.63 -1.72 10.93
N LEU A 1079 3.66 -1.93 11.82
CA LEU A 1079 3.89 -2.22 13.23
C LEU A 1079 3.45 -3.64 13.54
N TYR A 1080 4.39 -4.48 13.97
CA TYR A 1080 4.14 -5.84 14.42
C TYR A 1080 4.08 -5.91 15.96
N ARG A 1081 3.04 -6.51 16.50
CA ARG A 1081 2.79 -6.64 17.95
C ARG A 1081 2.54 -8.09 18.34
N LEU A 1082 2.96 -8.43 19.55
CA LEU A 1082 2.57 -9.64 20.24
C LEU A 1082 1.58 -9.28 21.34
N GLN A 1083 0.38 -9.81 21.25
CA GLN A 1083 -0.73 -9.60 22.19
C GLN A 1083 -1.04 -10.89 22.94
N PRO A 1084 -1.61 -10.82 24.15
CA PRO A 1084 -2.16 -12.00 24.81
C PRO A 1084 -3.16 -12.73 23.91
N ARG A 1085 -3.14 -14.06 23.94
CA ARG A 1085 -4.08 -14.88 23.19
C ARG A 1085 -5.52 -14.76 23.73
N GLY A 1086 -5.67 -14.61 25.03
CA GLY A 1086 -6.96 -14.44 25.70
C GLY A 1086 -7.01 -15.20 27.01
N THR A 1087 -7.84 -16.24 27.07
CA THR A 1087 -7.98 -17.13 28.22
C THR A 1087 -7.33 -18.48 27.95
N VAL A 1088 -6.45 -18.91 28.85
CA VAL A 1088 -5.75 -20.20 28.78
C VAL A 1088 -6.35 -21.16 29.82
N LEU A 1089 -6.75 -22.34 29.37
CA LEU A 1089 -7.16 -23.42 30.24
C LEU A 1089 -5.92 -24.23 30.67
N CYS A 1090 -5.70 -24.32 31.98
CA CYS A 1090 -4.64 -25.07 32.60
C CYS A 1090 -5.21 -26.36 33.20
N LEU A 1091 -4.75 -27.51 32.70
CA LEU A 1091 -5.10 -28.85 33.18
C LEU A 1091 -3.84 -29.52 33.74
N PRO A 1092 -3.47 -29.23 35.00
CA PRO A 1092 -2.31 -29.84 35.63
C PRO A 1092 -2.62 -31.22 36.20
N ALA A 1093 -1.56 -32.01 36.45
CA ALA A 1093 -1.60 -33.26 37.20
C ALA A 1093 -0.80 -33.17 38.51
N THR A 1094 0.13 -32.22 38.61
CA THR A 1094 0.98 -31.99 39.79
C THR A 1094 1.00 -30.53 40.23
N PRO A 1095 1.39 -30.23 41.49
CA PRO A 1095 1.56 -28.85 41.94
C PRO A 1095 2.59 -28.04 41.15
N LEU A 1096 3.72 -28.67 40.77
CA LEU A 1096 4.71 -28.05 39.91
C LEU A 1096 4.14 -27.75 38.51
N GLY A 1097 3.42 -28.70 37.92
CA GLY A 1097 2.77 -28.49 36.62
C GLY A 1097 1.76 -27.35 36.67
N CYS A 1098 0.92 -27.27 37.71
CA CYS A 1098 0.01 -26.15 37.94
C CYS A 1098 0.77 -24.83 38.01
N ALA A 1099 1.83 -24.78 38.84
CA ALA A 1099 2.68 -23.59 38.98
C ALA A 1099 3.26 -23.10 37.64
N MET A 1100 3.76 -24.01 36.82
CA MET A 1100 4.40 -23.69 35.54
C MET A 1100 3.39 -23.38 34.43
N GLN A 1101 2.22 -24.02 34.40
CA GLN A 1101 1.15 -23.68 33.46
C GLN A 1101 0.62 -22.27 33.70
N ILE A 1102 0.32 -21.93 34.97
CA ILE A 1102 -0.12 -20.58 35.36
C ILE A 1102 0.98 -19.55 35.05
N ALA A 1103 2.24 -19.85 35.39
CA ALA A 1103 3.36 -18.96 35.08
C ALA A 1103 3.49 -18.70 33.56
N ALA A 1104 3.34 -19.72 32.72
CA ALA A 1104 3.42 -19.58 31.26
C ALA A 1104 2.28 -18.70 30.71
N ALA A 1105 1.05 -18.94 31.17
CA ALA A 1105 -0.12 -18.20 30.72
C ALA A 1105 -0.05 -16.72 31.13
N LEU A 1106 0.29 -16.43 32.39
CA LEU A 1106 0.43 -15.07 32.90
C LEU A 1106 1.63 -14.34 32.28
N ALA A 1107 2.75 -15.03 32.02
CA ALA A 1107 3.90 -14.46 31.32
C ALA A 1107 3.54 -13.91 29.93
N ALA A 1108 2.57 -14.53 29.26
CA ALA A 1108 2.02 -14.07 27.99
C ALA A 1108 0.82 -13.10 28.14
N GLY A 1109 0.50 -12.68 29.38
CA GLY A 1109 -0.56 -11.72 29.71
C GLY A 1109 -1.99 -12.28 29.64
N ASN A 1110 -2.14 -13.61 29.64
CA ASN A 1110 -3.44 -14.26 29.49
C ASN A 1110 -4.20 -14.36 30.82
N ARG A 1111 -5.52 -14.52 30.73
CA ARG A 1111 -6.33 -15.05 31.83
C ARG A 1111 -6.12 -16.56 31.96
N VAL A 1112 -6.29 -17.09 33.16
CA VAL A 1112 -6.11 -18.51 33.47
C VAL A 1112 -7.39 -19.09 34.03
N LEU A 1113 -7.83 -20.22 33.46
CA LEU A 1113 -8.81 -21.11 34.06
C LEU A 1113 -8.11 -22.37 34.56
N VAL A 1114 -8.34 -22.76 35.80
CA VAL A 1114 -7.76 -23.96 36.42
C VAL A 1114 -8.78 -24.60 37.35
N ASP A 1115 -8.73 -25.92 37.52
CA ASP A 1115 -9.56 -26.62 38.50
C ASP A 1115 -9.14 -26.21 39.93
N PRO A 1116 -10.04 -25.65 40.76
CA PRO A 1116 -9.71 -25.31 42.15
C PRO A 1116 -9.46 -26.56 43.02
N ASP A 1117 -9.98 -27.72 42.63
CA ASP A 1117 -9.96 -28.94 43.41
C ASP A 1117 -8.81 -29.86 42.93
N GLY A 1118 -7.70 -29.89 43.66
CA GLY A 1118 -6.57 -30.77 43.33
C GLY A 1118 -5.40 -30.66 44.30
N PRO A 1119 -4.32 -31.44 44.12
CA PRO A 1119 -3.13 -31.36 44.97
C PRO A 1119 -2.44 -29.98 44.98
N TRP A 1120 -2.84 -29.07 44.08
CA TRP A 1120 -2.35 -27.70 43.96
C TRP A 1120 -3.29 -26.64 44.58
N SER A 1121 -4.40 -27.04 45.23
CA SER A 1121 -5.39 -26.10 45.76
C SER A 1121 -4.76 -24.99 46.59
N ASP A 1122 -3.78 -25.32 47.45
CA ASP A 1122 -3.05 -24.34 48.27
C ASP A 1122 -2.45 -23.17 47.47
N PHE A 1123 -2.04 -23.39 46.21
CA PHE A 1123 -1.45 -22.35 45.36
C PHE A 1123 -2.50 -21.45 44.70
N VAL A 1124 -3.72 -21.95 44.51
CA VAL A 1124 -4.80 -21.26 43.80
C VAL A 1124 -5.90 -20.74 44.73
N THR A 1125 -5.84 -21.10 46.02
CA THR A 1125 -6.59 -20.47 47.12
C THR A 1125 -5.80 -19.30 47.73
N ASP A 1126 -6.49 -18.25 48.15
CA ASP A 1126 -5.91 -17.02 48.74
C ASP A 1126 -4.93 -16.27 47.83
N LEU A 1127 -5.36 -16.02 46.59
CA LEU A 1127 -4.58 -15.26 45.61
C LEU A 1127 -4.42 -13.78 46.03
N PRO A 1128 -3.23 -13.17 45.79
CA PRO A 1128 -3.06 -11.72 45.89
C PRO A 1128 -4.07 -10.95 45.02
N ALA A 1129 -4.41 -9.73 45.43
CA ALA A 1129 -5.38 -8.88 44.73
C ALA A 1129 -5.00 -8.64 43.26
N GLU A 1130 -3.70 -8.61 42.93
CA GLU A 1130 -3.19 -8.45 41.57
C GLU A 1130 -3.50 -9.66 40.65
N LEU A 1131 -3.75 -10.84 41.23
CA LEU A 1131 -4.11 -12.06 40.51
C LEU A 1131 -5.61 -12.33 40.52
N GLU A 1132 -6.36 -11.61 41.36
CA GLU A 1132 -7.80 -11.75 41.48
C GLU A 1132 -8.48 -11.39 40.15
N GLY A 1133 -9.32 -12.30 39.65
CA GLY A 1133 -9.94 -12.17 38.33
C GLY A 1133 -8.97 -12.38 37.15
N ARG A 1134 -7.69 -12.69 37.37
CA ARG A 1134 -6.74 -13.14 36.33
C ARG A 1134 -6.54 -14.65 36.35
N VAL A 1135 -6.53 -15.25 37.53
CA VAL A 1135 -6.59 -16.69 37.74
C VAL A 1135 -7.96 -17.01 38.35
N GLY A 1136 -8.71 -17.91 37.72
CA GLY A 1136 -10.07 -18.25 38.15
C GLY A 1136 -10.39 -19.74 38.00
N PRO A 1137 -11.43 -20.21 38.70
CA PRO A 1137 -11.83 -21.60 38.65
C PRO A 1137 -12.49 -21.95 37.31
N LEU A 1138 -12.33 -23.19 36.85
CA LEU A 1138 -13.15 -23.76 35.78
C LEU A 1138 -14.57 -24.03 36.32
N ALA A 1139 -15.46 -23.04 36.23
CA ALA A 1139 -16.78 -23.08 36.85
C ALA A 1139 -17.86 -23.89 36.08
N SER A 1140 -17.55 -24.40 34.89
CA SER A 1140 -18.48 -25.09 34.00
C SER A 1140 -17.82 -26.28 33.32
N GLU A 1141 -18.60 -27.21 32.76
CA GLU A 1141 -18.06 -28.31 31.97
C GLU A 1141 -17.10 -27.83 30.88
N LEU A 1142 -16.09 -28.65 30.58
CA LEU A 1142 -15.05 -28.35 29.58
C LEU A 1142 -15.64 -27.94 28.23
N ARG A 1143 -16.79 -28.52 27.85
CA ARG A 1143 -17.49 -28.26 26.58
C ARG A 1143 -18.13 -26.88 26.51
N THR A 1144 -18.55 -26.30 27.63
CA THR A 1144 -19.24 -25.00 27.69
C THR A 1144 -18.32 -23.86 28.09
N ALA A 1145 -17.14 -24.16 28.65
CA ALA A 1145 -16.16 -23.15 29.01
C ALA A 1145 -15.58 -22.43 27.78
N THR A 1146 -15.28 -21.14 27.93
CA THR A 1146 -14.69 -20.29 26.87
C THR A 1146 -13.19 -20.10 27.15
N PHE A 1147 -12.35 -20.55 26.23
CA PHE A 1147 -10.90 -20.44 26.28
C PHE A 1147 -10.29 -20.50 24.87
N ASP A 1148 -9.07 -19.98 24.75
CA ASP A 1148 -8.38 -19.72 23.47
C ASP A 1148 -7.12 -20.58 23.29
N ALA A 1149 -6.65 -21.23 24.35
CA ALA A 1149 -5.58 -22.23 24.34
C ALA A 1149 -5.70 -23.19 25.53
N VAL A 1150 -5.07 -24.36 25.42
CA VAL A 1150 -5.04 -25.38 26.47
C VAL A 1150 -3.59 -25.76 26.79
N LEU A 1151 -3.23 -25.73 28.07
CA LEU A 1151 -2.02 -26.33 28.61
C LEU A 1151 -2.39 -27.60 29.38
N PHE A 1152 -1.72 -28.70 29.08
CA PHE A 1152 -2.04 -30.01 29.66
C PHE A 1152 -0.81 -30.70 30.23
N GLU A 1153 -0.97 -31.29 31.41
CA GLU A 1153 0.00 -32.21 32.00
C GLU A 1153 -0.64 -33.61 32.14
N GLY A 1154 0.02 -34.65 31.61
CA GLY A 1154 -0.45 -36.02 31.83
C GLY A 1154 0.12 -37.05 30.87
N THR A 1155 -0.51 -38.22 30.86
CA THR A 1155 -0.12 -39.36 30.00
C THR A 1155 -0.59 -39.16 28.56
N GLY A 1156 0.04 -39.86 27.62
CA GLY A 1156 -0.38 -39.82 26.20
C GLY A 1156 -1.82 -40.29 25.98
N ALA A 1157 -2.31 -41.28 26.74
CA ALA A 1157 -3.69 -41.74 26.62
C ALA A 1157 -4.71 -40.66 27.05
N ALA A 1158 -4.43 -39.97 28.16
CA ALA A 1158 -5.25 -38.87 28.64
C ALA A 1158 -5.21 -37.67 27.68
N LEU A 1159 -4.03 -37.35 27.15
CA LEU A 1159 -3.85 -36.32 26.14
C LEU A 1159 -4.65 -36.61 24.87
N ALA A 1160 -4.62 -37.84 24.36
CA ALA A 1160 -5.37 -38.21 23.16
C ALA A 1160 -6.89 -38.07 23.37
N ALA A 1161 -7.40 -38.47 24.54
CA ALA A 1161 -8.81 -38.30 24.88
C ALA A 1161 -9.20 -36.81 24.98
N LEU A 1162 -8.38 -36.00 25.65
CA LEU A 1162 -8.58 -34.55 25.75
C LEU A 1162 -8.54 -33.89 24.37
N ASP A 1163 -7.56 -34.22 23.54
CA ASP A 1163 -7.37 -33.59 22.24
C ASP A 1163 -8.56 -33.85 21.30
N GLN A 1164 -9.16 -35.05 21.37
CA GLN A 1164 -10.41 -35.37 20.68
C GLN A 1164 -11.59 -34.57 21.20
N GLU A 1165 -11.71 -34.40 22.51
CA GLU A 1165 -12.78 -33.58 23.09
C GLU A 1165 -12.64 -32.11 22.70
N ILE A 1166 -11.41 -31.56 22.69
CA ILE A 1166 -11.13 -30.20 22.24
C ILE A 1166 -11.40 -30.04 20.73
N ALA A 1167 -11.01 -31.01 19.91
CA ALA A 1167 -11.25 -30.98 18.46
C ALA A 1167 -12.73 -31.13 18.06
N ALA A 1168 -13.56 -31.70 18.94
CA ALA A 1168 -15.00 -31.83 18.73
C ALA A 1168 -15.78 -30.54 19.00
N ARG A 1169 -15.15 -29.54 19.63
CA ARG A 1169 -15.79 -28.24 19.92
C ARG A 1169 -16.10 -27.48 18.63
N GLU A 1170 -17.20 -26.73 18.67
CA GLU A 1170 -17.52 -25.73 17.66
C GLU A 1170 -16.73 -24.44 17.90
N GLY A 1171 -16.56 -23.62 16.85
CA GLY A 1171 -15.83 -22.35 16.93
C GLY A 1171 -14.40 -22.42 16.40
N PRO A 1172 -13.46 -21.65 16.96
CA PRO A 1172 -12.05 -21.62 16.57
C PRO A 1172 -11.33 -22.96 16.71
N LEU A 1173 -10.30 -23.17 15.90
CA LEU A 1173 -9.42 -24.34 16.04
C LEU A 1173 -8.46 -24.12 17.21
N LEU A 1174 -8.63 -24.91 18.27
CA LEU A 1174 -7.80 -24.83 19.48
C LEU A 1174 -6.68 -25.88 19.46
N ALA A 1175 -5.48 -25.43 19.82
CA ALA A 1175 -4.32 -26.28 20.02
C ALA A 1175 -4.19 -26.66 21.50
N VAL A 1176 -3.82 -27.93 21.75
CA VAL A 1176 -3.43 -28.42 23.07
C VAL A 1176 -1.90 -28.45 23.13
N HIS A 1177 -1.32 -27.77 24.12
CA HIS A 1177 0.10 -27.81 24.40
C HIS A 1177 0.35 -28.67 25.62
N ALA A 1178 0.97 -29.84 25.40
CA ALA A 1178 1.13 -30.85 26.44
C ALA A 1178 2.59 -31.09 26.81
N LEU A 1179 2.84 -31.31 28.08
CA LEU A 1179 4.08 -31.85 28.63
C LEU A 1179 3.77 -33.01 29.58
N ARG A 1180 4.67 -33.98 29.67
CA ARG A 1180 4.59 -35.05 30.67
C ARG A 1180 5.14 -34.56 32.00
N THR A 1181 4.68 -35.15 33.10
CA THR A 1181 5.15 -34.79 34.45
C THR A 1181 6.66 -34.89 34.57
N GLU A 1182 7.28 -35.93 34.00
CA GLU A 1182 8.74 -36.13 34.06
C GLU A 1182 9.50 -35.05 33.29
N GLU A 1183 8.95 -34.56 32.17
CA GLU A 1183 9.54 -33.48 31.39
C GLU A 1183 9.51 -32.16 32.17
N ILE A 1184 8.38 -31.86 32.81
CA ILE A 1184 8.25 -30.66 33.66
C ILE A 1184 9.23 -30.75 34.84
N SER A 1185 9.33 -31.90 35.50
CA SER A 1185 10.31 -32.12 36.57
C SER A 1185 11.76 -32.01 36.09
N ALA A 1186 12.05 -32.41 34.85
CA ALA A 1186 13.37 -32.25 34.22
C ALA A 1186 13.66 -30.82 33.72
N GLY A 1187 12.71 -29.89 33.86
CA GLY A 1187 12.90 -28.48 33.52
C GLY A 1187 12.30 -28.03 32.18
N ALA A 1188 11.52 -28.87 31.49
CA ALA A 1188 10.86 -28.48 30.25
C ALA A 1188 9.70 -27.49 30.50
N ASP A 1189 9.72 -26.36 29.79
CA ASP A 1189 8.72 -25.30 29.92
C ASP A 1189 7.68 -25.33 28.80
N TYR A 1190 6.48 -24.82 29.09
CA TYR A 1190 5.46 -24.60 28.07
C TYR A 1190 5.88 -23.46 27.12
N PRO A 1191 5.64 -23.62 25.81
CA PRO A 1191 6.04 -22.65 24.80
C PRO A 1191 5.14 -21.40 24.81
N VAL A 1192 5.59 -20.34 25.50
CA VAL A 1192 4.89 -19.05 25.63
C VAL A 1192 4.54 -18.38 24.29
N ALA A 1193 5.32 -18.63 23.23
CA ALA A 1193 5.08 -18.10 21.89
C ALA A 1193 3.67 -18.46 21.35
N TRP A 1194 3.17 -19.64 21.70
CA TRP A 1194 1.86 -20.12 21.24
C TRP A 1194 0.69 -19.61 22.09
N LEU A 1195 0.99 -18.93 23.20
CA LEU A 1195 0.03 -18.25 24.07
C LEU A 1195 -0.12 -16.76 23.74
N LEU A 1196 0.40 -16.35 22.58
CA LEU A 1196 0.32 -15.00 22.05
C LEU A 1196 -0.43 -15.00 20.71
N HIS A 1197 -0.97 -13.83 20.36
CA HIS A 1197 -1.42 -13.48 19.03
C HIS A 1197 -0.46 -12.48 18.39
N GLU A 1198 -0.13 -12.73 17.14
CA GLU A 1198 0.55 -11.75 16.31
C GLU A 1198 -0.48 -10.79 15.73
N GLN A 1199 -0.25 -9.48 15.82
CA GLN A 1199 -1.07 -8.46 15.16
C GLN A 1199 -0.16 -7.54 14.36
N VAL A 1200 -0.56 -7.21 13.13
CA VAL A 1200 0.13 -6.23 12.31
C VAL A 1200 -0.81 -5.05 12.05
N THR A 1201 -0.29 -3.83 12.16
CA THR A 1201 -0.95 -2.61 11.73
C THR A 1201 -0.13 -1.93 10.64
N SER A 1202 -0.68 -1.81 9.44
CA SER A 1202 -0.07 -1.10 8.31
C SER A 1202 -0.80 0.22 8.08
N THR A 1203 -0.10 1.33 8.32
CA THR A 1203 -0.64 2.69 8.16
C THR A 1203 -0.05 3.34 6.92
N ASN A 1204 -0.90 3.81 6.02
CA ASN A 1204 -0.48 4.69 4.93
C ASN A 1204 -0.24 6.10 5.48
N THR A 1205 1.03 6.42 5.74
CA THR A 1205 1.42 7.74 6.28
C THR A 1205 1.42 8.84 5.20
N ALA A 1206 1.23 8.46 3.93
CA ALA A 1206 1.09 9.40 2.81
C ALA A 1206 -0.36 9.73 2.45
N ALA A 1207 -1.35 9.20 3.19
CA ALA A 1207 -2.78 9.37 2.88
C ALA A 1207 -3.26 10.83 2.86
N ALA A 1208 -2.55 11.74 3.56
CA ALA A 1208 -2.85 13.17 3.54
C ALA A 1208 -2.52 13.86 2.19
N GLY A 1209 -1.84 13.18 1.27
CA GLY A 1209 -1.43 13.74 -0.03
C GLY A 1209 0.07 13.93 -0.18
N GLY A 1210 0.87 13.41 0.76
CA GLY A 1210 2.32 13.22 0.61
C GLY A 1210 3.03 12.81 1.89
N ASN A 1211 4.36 12.67 1.82
CA ASN A 1211 5.18 11.97 2.81
C ASN A 1211 6.08 12.91 3.61
N THR A 1212 5.72 13.14 4.87
CA THR A 1212 6.44 14.06 5.79
C THR A 1212 7.90 13.65 6.06
N THR A 1213 8.21 12.35 6.15
CA THR A 1213 9.59 11.88 6.35
C THR A 1213 10.48 12.22 5.15
N LEU A 1214 9.92 12.11 3.94
CA LEU A 1214 10.61 12.47 2.71
C LEU A 1214 10.76 13.99 2.54
N MET A 1215 9.81 14.80 3.02
CA MET A 1215 9.93 16.26 3.03
C MET A 1215 11.05 16.77 3.95
N ALA A 1216 11.29 16.07 5.07
CA ALA A 1216 12.30 16.41 6.05
C ALA A 1216 13.73 16.08 5.58
N LEU A 1217 13.89 15.50 4.38
CA LEU A 1217 15.21 15.30 3.77
C LEU A 1217 15.85 16.67 3.48
N ALA A 1218 16.70 17.14 4.40
CA ALA A 1218 17.48 18.35 4.22
C ALA A 1218 18.38 18.23 2.97
N PRO A 1219 18.60 19.34 2.23
CA PRO A 1219 19.67 19.40 1.24
C PRO A 1219 21.01 19.18 1.96
N GLU A 1220 21.76 18.17 1.53
CA GLU A 1220 23.13 17.87 2.02
C GLU A 1220 24.14 18.88 1.49
#